data_AF-A0A7L2UIA0-F1
#
_entry.id   AF-A0A7L2UIA0-F1
#
_cell.length_a   1.000
_cell.length_b   1.000
_cell.length_c   1.000
_cell.angle_alpha   90.00
_cell.angle_beta   90.00
_cell.angle_gamma   90.00
#
_symmetry.space_group_name_H-M   'P 1'
#
loop_
_entity.id
_entity.type
_entity.pdbx_description
1 polymer ?
#
loop_
_entity_poly.entity_id
_entity_poly.type
_entity_poly.pdbx_seq_one_letter_code
_entity_poly.pdbx_strand_id
1 'polypeptide(L)'
;DEFGKTLVEDFPSDFVVDLNPTVDGSFLFPVKSLYNLDEDESQGAIAINLLPLVSQSELGRVADGMSNQSKRVVSPICLSPCFRLLRLYTGEQNSGSLEEIDALLGCPLYLTDLEVEGKLDSLSKQEREFLCSLLFYALNWFREVVNAFCQQQDAEMKGKVLTRLQNITELQTVLGKCLAATPGYVPPPATFDFEALEAVPSINAVGPVRKRNGRKKKTDGSKAGSADRSQVDDSSEGNQPDTELSELEKTATEREAGNPLAQLQSYRLYFRELDLEVFTVLHCGLLTKSVLDAELHTEAREVVQLGPAELCFLLDDLCWKLEHVLTPGSTRRVPFPKASYKDIGFSHLCQRSPKEVAMCVVKLLKPLCNHMENMHNYFQVIVMQNRGVEDEPRVNTQEHQLMSSCYHQLLLTFRSLFAWNGFSQHENTDLLRSALQVLADRLKPGETEFLLLEELISESFHYLLNFQQSVPSFHCAFILTQLLIAIAEKPMAGWKKEKMASLAKQFLCQSWVKPGGDREKGSQFNSALHSLLCVYLEHTDNILKAIEEISSVGVPELINSAKDGCSSTYPTLSRQTFPVFFRVMMAQLESSVKSIPAGKPSDSNEVQLEKLLRWNIAVRNFHILINLVKVFDSRPVLSICLKYGRLFVEAFLKLAMPLLDYSFKRHRDDVQSLLKTLQLSTRQLHHMCGHSKIHQDIGLTNHVPLLKKSLEQFVYRVKAMLAFNHCQEAFWVGILKNRDLQ
;
A
#
# COMPACT_ATOMS: atom_id res chain seq x y z
N ASP A 1 15.58 -33.93 26.69
CA ASP A 1 16.63 -34.95 26.45
C ASP A 1 16.06 -36.28 25.96
N GLU A 2 15.18 -36.95 26.71
CA GLU A 2 14.66 -38.27 26.33
C GLU A 2 14.00 -38.29 24.93
N PHE A 3 13.14 -37.31 24.64
CA PHE A 3 12.54 -37.14 23.32
C PHE A 3 13.54 -36.60 22.26
N GLY A 4 14.40 -35.65 22.64
CA GLY A 4 15.28 -34.96 21.70
C GLY A 4 16.38 -35.86 21.11
N LYS A 5 16.88 -36.84 21.86
CA LYS A 5 17.89 -37.80 21.36
C LYS A 5 17.37 -38.61 20.17
N THR A 6 16.13 -39.09 20.26
CA THR A 6 15.50 -39.82 19.14
C THR A 6 15.38 -38.98 17.88
N LEU A 7 15.18 -37.66 18.02
CA LEU A 7 15.08 -36.77 16.87
C LEU A 7 16.44 -36.53 16.18
N VAL A 8 17.52 -36.44 16.94
CA VAL A 8 18.88 -36.30 16.39
C VAL A 8 19.28 -37.55 15.60
N GLU A 9 18.80 -38.73 16.00
CA GLU A 9 19.03 -39.99 15.29
C GLU A 9 18.08 -40.16 14.08
N ASP A 10 16.79 -39.85 14.27
CA ASP A 10 15.76 -40.04 13.24
C ASP A 10 15.92 -39.07 12.07
N PHE A 11 16.20 -37.78 12.32
CA PHE A 11 16.20 -36.75 11.27
C PHE A 11 17.20 -37.03 10.13
N PRO A 12 18.49 -37.33 10.40
CA PRO A 12 19.42 -37.69 9.34
C PRO A 12 18.99 -38.96 8.61
N SER A 13 18.46 -39.97 9.32
CA SER A 13 18.02 -41.23 8.71
C SER A 13 16.81 -41.07 7.77
N ASP A 14 15.94 -40.10 8.07
CA ASP A 14 14.69 -39.86 7.37
C ASP A 14 14.84 -38.93 6.15
N PHE A 15 15.71 -37.92 6.24
CA PHE A 15 15.75 -36.82 5.26
C PHE A 15 17.11 -36.58 4.61
N VAL A 16 18.20 -37.05 5.20
CA VAL A 16 19.57 -36.77 4.78
C VAL A 16 20.17 -38.00 4.11
N VAL A 17 20.95 -37.77 3.06
CA VAL A 17 21.67 -38.82 2.33
C VAL A 17 23.09 -38.37 2.05
N ASP A 18 24.00 -39.32 1.86
CA ASP A 18 25.35 -39.01 1.38
C ASP A 18 25.27 -38.38 -0.01
N LEU A 19 26.01 -37.29 -0.20
CA LEU A 19 26.06 -36.57 -1.47
C LEU A 19 26.75 -37.45 -2.51
N ASN A 20 25.95 -38.05 -3.38
CA ASN A 20 26.39 -38.81 -4.54
C ASN A 20 26.14 -38.03 -5.83
N PRO A 21 27.04 -38.15 -6.84
CA PRO A 21 26.88 -37.50 -8.14
C PRO A 21 25.72 -38.06 -8.97
N THR A 22 25.30 -39.30 -8.69
CA THR A 22 24.17 -39.97 -9.33
C THR A 22 23.25 -40.57 -8.28
N VAL A 23 21.96 -40.29 -8.37
CA VAL A 23 20.92 -40.86 -7.49
C VAL A 23 20.11 -41.88 -8.29
N ASP A 24 20.22 -43.15 -7.92
CA ASP A 24 19.50 -44.23 -8.60
C ASP A 24 18.00 -44.20 -8.28
N GLY A 25 17.16 -44.23 -9.32
CA GLY A 25 15.72 -44.35 -9.20
C GLY A 25 14.95 -43.93 -10.45
N SER A 26 13.70 -44.39 -10.56
CA SER A 26 12.78 -43.98 -11.63
C SER A 26 11.94 -42.79 -11.13
N PHE A 27 12.41 -41.57 -11.38
CA PHE A 27 11.75 -40.33 -11.00
C PHE A 27 11.12 -39.64 -12.20
N LEU A 28 10.11 -38.79 -11.97
CA LEU A 28 9.49 -37.95 -13.03
C LEU A 28 10.50 -37.00 -13.69
N PHE A 29 11.52 -36.58 -12.94
CA PHE A 29 12.55 -35.66 -13.38
C PHE A 29 13.95 -36.16 -12.99
N PRO A 30 14.99 -35.79 -13.75
CA PRO A 30 16.36 -36.12 -13.38
C PRO A 30 16.76 -35.42 -12.08
N VAL A 31 17.39 -36.16 -11.17
CA VAL A 31 17.88 -35.62 -9.90
C VAL A 31 19.19 -34.86 -10.13
N LYS A 32 19.27 -33.64 -9.62
CA LYS A 32 20.47 -32.79 -9.57
C LYS A 32 20.70 -32.31 -8.15
N SER A 33 21.96 -32.24 -7.75
CA SER A 33 22.38 -31.54 -6.54
C SER A 33 22.45 -30.05 -6.84
N LEU A 34 21.56 -29.25 -6.24
CA LEU A 34 21.51 -27.79 -6.44
C LEU A 34 21.68 -27.04 -5.13
N TYR A 35 22.16 -25.79 -5.23
CA TYR A 35 22.37 -24.88 -4.10
C TYR A 35 23.33 -25.41 -3.02
N ASN A 36 24.44 -26.06 -3.42
CA ASN A 36 25.54 -26.38 -2.52
C ASN A 36 26.32 -25.09 -2.18
N LEU A 37 26.66 -24.88 -0.91
CA LEU A 37 27.46 -23.72 -0.46
C LEU A 37 28.86 -24.10 0.07
N ASP A 38 29.13 -25.40 0.20
CA ASP A 38 30.41 -25.91 0.71
C ASP A 38 31.35 -26.19 -0.48
N GLU A 39 32.60 -25.69 -0.39
CA GLU A 39 33.57 -25.66 -1.50
C GLU A 39 34.21 -27.02 -1.80
N ASP A 40 34.20 -27.94 -0.83
CA ASP A 40 34.84 -29.25 -0.95
C ASP A 40 33.80 -30.36 -1.04
N GLU A 41 33.78 -31.11 -2.16
CA GLU A 41 33.23 -32.47 -2.25
C GLU A 41 34.07 -33.46 -1.41
N SER A 42 34.27 -33.12 -0.13
CA SER A 42 35.00 -33.94 0.81
C SER A 42 34.22 -35.23 1.11
N GLN A 43 34.94 -36.31 1.39
CA GLN A 43 34.34 -37.58 1.81
C GLN A 43 33.48 -37.35 3.06
N GLY A 44 32.16 -37.49 2.94
CA GLY A 44 31.19 -37.26 4.01
C GLY A 44 30.26 -36.06 3.82
N ALA A 45 30.26 -35.40 2.65
CA ALA A 45 29.26 -34.39 2.32
C ALA A 45 27.84 -34.99 2.31
N ILE A 46 26.87 -34.23 2.81
CA ILE A 46 25.47 -34.64 2.93
C ILE A 46 24.58 -33.84 1.97
N ALA A 47 23.40 -34.37 1.64
CA ALA A 47 22.36 -33.68 0.86
C ALA A 47 20.97 -33.97 1.44
N ILE A 48 20.03 -33.04 1.25
CA ILE A 48 18.62 -33.28 1.59
C ILE A 48 17.94 -34.00 0.42
N ASN A 49 17.33 -35.15 0.72
CA ASN A 49 16.77 -36.07 -0.27
C ASN A 49 15.38 -35.66 -0.81
N LEU A 50 15.21 -34.39 -1.19
CA LEU A 50 13.88 -33.81 -1.37
C LEU A 50 13.10 -34.38 -2.57
N LEU A 51 13.65 -34.36 -3.80
CA LEU A 51 12.94 -34.83 -4.99
C LEU A 51 12.55 -36.31 -4.90
N PRO A 52 13.43 -37.24 -4.47
CA PRO A 52 13.04 -38.63 -4.28
C PRO A 52 11.93 -38.82 -3.24
N LEU A 53 11.94 -38.07 -2.12
CA LEU A 53 10.87 -38.12 -1.11
C LEU A 53 9.53 -37.64 -1.66
N VAL A 54 9.52 -36.54 -2.44
CA VAL A 54 8.30 -36.02 -3.07
C VAL A 54 7.76 -37.01 -4.11
N SER A 55 8.65 -37.61 -4.90
CA SER A 55 8.29 -38.63 -5.89
C SER A 55 7.63 -39.84 -5.24
N GLN A 56 8.18 -40.34 -4.14
CA GLN A 56 7.62 -41.48 -3.41
C GLN A 56 6.24 -41.17 -2.80
N SER A 57 6.04 -39.95 -2.30
CA SER A 57 4.76 -39.51 -1.73
C SER A 57 3.64 -39.40 -2.77
N GLU A 58 3.94 -38.88 -3.96
CA GLU A 58 2.95 -38.71 -5.04
C GLU A 58 2.71 -40.01 -5.84
N LEU A 59 3.75 -40.82 -6.09
CA LEU A 59 3.66 -42.12 -6.78
C LEU A 59 3.16 -43.25 -5.86
N GLY A 60 3.30 -43.11 -4.54
CA GLY A 60 2.84 -44.06 -3.52
C GLY A 60 1.31 -44.23 -3.45
N ARG A 61 0.54 -43.48 -4.24
CA ARG A 61 -0.89 -43.77 -4.49
C ARG A 61 -1.12 -44.87 -5.54
N VAL A 62 -0.08 -45.37 -6.23
CA VAL A 62 -0.24 -46.32 -7.37
C VAL A 62 0.61 -47.60 -7.25
N ALA A 63 1.60 -47.70 -6.35
CA ALA A 63 2.47 -48.88 -6.29
C ALA A 63 2.37 -49.64 -4.94
N ASP A 64 1.23 -50.28 -4.71
CA ASP A 64 1.16 -51.45 -3.81
C ASP A 64 1.56 -52.69 -4.63
N GLY A 65 2.86 -52.88 -4.83
CA GLY A 65 3.35 -53.94 -5.71
C GLY A 65 4.88 -53.99 -5.82
N MET A 66 5.49 -54.73 -4.89
CA MET A 66 6.83 -55.32 -5.00
C MET A 66 8.04 -54.36 -5.09
N SER A 67 8.65 -54.03 -3.94
CA SER A 67 10.01 -54.49 -3.57
C SER A 67 10.54 -53.80 -2.30
N ASN A 68 11.21 -54.62 -1.47
CA ASN A 68 12.05 -54.30 -0.30
C ASN A 68 11.44 -53.53 0.88
N GLN A 69 10.93 -54.33 1.82
CA GLN A 69 10.75 -53.97 3.24
C GLN A 69 12.10 -53.60 3.88
N SER A 70 12.31 -52.33 4.25
CA SER A 70 13.12 -51.95 5.44
C SER A 70 13.23 -50.44 5.72
N LYS A 71 12.94 -49.54 4.77
CA LYS A 71 13.03 -48.09 5.03
C LYS A 71 11.67 -47.50 5.43
N ARG A 72 11.65 -46.80 6.57
CA ARG A 72 10.51 -46.01 7.06
C ARG A 72 10.10 -45.01 5.97
N VAL A 73 8.85 -45.03 5.53
CA VAL A 73 8.34 -44.07 4.53
C VAL A 73 7.98 -42.78 5.27
N VAL A 74 8.72 -41.71 5.00
CA VAL A 74 8.56 -40.42 5.66
C VAL A 74 8.00 -39.42 4.68
N SER A 75 7.01 -38.64 5.13
CA SER A 75 6.38 -37.64 4.28
C SER A 75 7.25 -36.39 4.15
N PRO A 76 7.44 -35.83 2.94
CA PRO A 76 8.21 -34.60 2.74
C PRO A 76 7.61 -33.40 3.49
N ILE A 77 6.33 -33.45 3.85
CA ILE A 77 5.66 -32.41 4.66
C ILE A 77 6.26 -32.27 6.08
N CYS A 78 6.89 -33.31 6.59
CA CYS A 78 7.48 -33.34 7.93
C CYS A 78 8.90 -32.76 7.97
N LEU A 79 9.54 -32.53 6.81
CA LEU A 79 10.93 -32.07 6.72
C LEU A 79 11.19 -30.79 7.53
N SER A 80 10.54 -29.67 7.17
CA SER A 80 10.77 -28.38 7.84
C SER A 80 10.30 -28.36 9.32
N PRO A 81 9.15 -28.94 9.68
CA PRO A 81 8.72 -29.06 11.08
C PRO A 81 9.68 -29.87 11.96
N CYS A 82 10.16 -31.03 11.48
CA CYS A 82 11.12 -31.85 12.20
C CYS A 82 12.46 -31.13 12.35
N PHE A 83 12.91 -30.41 11.31
CA PHE A 83 14.11 -29.57 11.41
C PHE A 83 13.95 -28.43 12.42
N ARG A 84 12.78 -27.79 12.49
CA ARG A 84 12.50 -26.80 13.54
C ARG A 84 12.65 -27.39 14.94
N LEU A 85 12.12 -28.58 15.14
CA LEU A 85 12.22 -29.25 16.44
C LEU A 85 13.69 -29.62 16.74
N LEU A 86 14.44 -30.08 15.73
CA LEU A 86 15.86 -30.41 15.85
C LEU A 86 16.68 -29.19 16.25
N ARG A 87 16.56 -28.07 15.54
CA ARG A 87 17.30 -26.85 15.86
C ARG A 87 16.97 -26.29 17.24
N LEU A 88 15.70 -26.36 17.67
CA LEU A 88 15.30 -25.90 19.00
C LEU A 88 15.92 -26.78 20.08
N TYR A 89 15.90 -28.10 19.88
CA TYR A 89 16.55 -29.03 20.80
C TYR A 89 18.07 -28.81 20.88
N THR A 90 18.77 -28.78 19.73
CA THR A 90 20.23 -28.54 19.68
C THR A 90 20.59 -27.19 20.28
N GLY A 91 19.84 -26.13 19.97
CA GLY A 91 20.05 -24.81 20.54
C GLY A 91 19.90 -24.79 22.06
N GLU A 92 18.89 -25.46 22.61
CA GLU A 92 18.72 -25.57 24.07
C GLU A 92 19.85 -26.37 24.74
N GLN A 93 20.35 -27.45 24.11
CA GLN A 93 21.49 -28.23 24.63
C GLN A 93 22.80 -27.42 24.64
N ASN A 94 23.02 -26.64 23.58
CA ASN A 94 24.31 -26.02 23.29
C ASN A 94 24.30 -24.50 23.52
N SER A 95 23.42 -24.00 24.39
CA SER A 95 23.33 -22.57 24.76
C SER A 95 23.21 -21.63 23.55
N GLY A 96 22.48 -22.07 22.52
CA GLY A 96 22.23 -21.36 21.27
C GLY A 96 23.20 -21.69 20.12
N SER A 97 24.27 -22.44 20.37
CA SER A 97 25.17 -22.90 19.30
C SER A 97 24.51 -24.00 18.47
N LEU A 98 24.65 -23.91 17.14
CA LEU A 98 24.14 -24.89 16.17
C LEU A 98 25.28 -25.56 15.38
N GLU A 99 26.51 -25.54 15.88
CA GLU A 99 27.68 -26.16 15.24
C GLU A 99 27.47 -27.63 14.91
N GLU A 100 26.73 -28.39 15.75
CA GLU A 100 26.47 -29.83 15.50
C GLU A 100 25.62 -30.10 14.25
N ILE A 101 24.87 -29.10 13.77
CA ILE A 101 23.95 -29.24 12.64
C ILE A 101 24.27 -28.23 11.51
N ASP A 102 25.44 -27.59 11.55
CA ASP A 102 25.83 -26.54 10.61
C ASP A 102 25.98 -27.04 9.16
N ALA A 103 26.30 -28.32 8.97
CA ALA A 103 26.30 -28.97 7.66
C ALA A 103 24.95 -28.82 6.94
N LEU A 104 23.83 -28.74 7.67
CA LEU A 104 22.51 -28.52 7.08
C LEU A 104 22.32 -27.11 6.51
N LEU A 105 23.11 -26.12 6.95
CA LEU A 105 23.13 -24.78 6.37
C LEU A 105 23.82 -24.76 5.00
N GLY A 106 24.89 -25.55 4.84
CA GLY A 106 25.74 -25.59 3.63
C GLY A 106 25.28 -26.60 2.57
N CYS A 107 24.64 -27.69 2.99
CA CYS A 107 24.31 -28.82 2.12
C CYS A 107 23.37 -28.47 0.95
N PRO A 108 23.50 -29.16 -0.20
CA PRO A 108 22.59 -29.01 -1.32
C PRO A 108 21.24 -29.72 -1.11
N LEU A 109 20.30 -29.36 -1.97
CA LEU A 109 19.04 -30.09 -2.13
C LEU A 109 19.11 -30.97 -3.38
N TYR A 110 18.60 -32.21 -3.28
CA TYR A 110 18.26 -32.99 -4.45
C TYR A 110 16.97 -32.47 -5.06
N LEU A 111 17.12 -31.75 -6.18
CA LEU A 111 16.07 -31.13 -6.98
C LEU A 111 16.14 -31.62 -8.43
N THR A 112 15.39 -30.98 -9.33
CA THR A 112 15.53 -31.13 -10.78
C THR A 112 16.17 -29.87 -11.35
N ASP A 113 16.51 -29.90 -12.63
CA ASP A 113 16.82 -28.70 -13.40
C ASP A 113 15.68 -27.67 -13.31
N LEU A 114 16.02 -26.45 -12.85
CA LEU A 114 15.09 -25.35 -12.63
C LEU A 114 15.15 -24.29 -13.74
N GLU A 115 15.82 -24.57 -14.86
CA GLU A 115 15.77 -23.70 -16.04
C GLU A 115 14.36 -23.72 -16.66
N VAL A 116 13.55 -22.73 -16.29
CA VAL A 116 12.12 -22.63 -16.67
C VAL A 116 11.90 -22.06 -18.09
N GLU A 117 12.89 -21.40 -18.70
CA GLU A 117 12.68 -20.67 -19.96
C GLU A 117 12.39 -21.61 -21.14
N GLY A 118 11.21 -21.45 -21.76
CA GLY A 118 10.75 -22.20 -22.94
C GLY A 118 10.37 -23.67 -22.70
N LYS A 119 10.81 -24.30 -21.60
CA LYS A 119 10.56 -25.72 -21.29
C LYS A 119 9.23 -25.96 -20.58
N LEU A 120 8.68 -24.97 -19.88
CA LEU A 120 7.55 -25.18 -18.98
C LEU A 120 6.23 -25.57 -19.68
N ASP A 121 6.01 -25.07 -20.90
CA ASP A 121 4.82 -25.39 -21.71
C ASP A 121 4.85 -26.82 -22.28
N SER A 122 6.04 -27.44 -22.34
CA SER A 122 6.21 -28.81 -22.82
C SER A 122 5.87 -29.87 -21.76
N LEU A 123 5.80 -29.45 -20.49
CA LEU A 123 5.53 -30.33 -19.36
C LEU A 123 4.03 -30.68 -19.26
N SER A 124 3.76 -31.94 -18.95
CA SER A 124 2.42 -32.41 -18.61
C SER A 124 1.89 -31.67 -17.38
N LYS A 125 0.57 -31.76 -17.15
CA LYS A 125 -0.04 -31.16 -15.95
C LYS A 125 0.58 -31.73 -14.66
N GLN A 126 0.78 -33.05 -14.61
CA GLN A 126 1.34 -33.72 -13.44
C GLN A 126 2.77 -33.25 -13.15
N GLU A 127 3.61 -33.14 -14.19
CA GLU A 127 4.98 -32.63 -14.07
C GLU A 127 5.04 -31.19 -13.57
N ARG A 128 4.12 -30.33 -14.04
CA ARG A 128 4.01 -28.95 -13.57
C ARG A 128 3.58 -28.86 -12.10
N GLU A 129 2.57 -29.64 -11.70
CA GLU A 129 2.11 -29.70 -10.32
C GLU A 129 3.21 -30.25 -9.39
N PHE A 130 3.93 -31.30 -9.81
CA PHE A 130 5.08 -31.86 -9.09
C PHE A 130 6.18 -30.80 -8.90
N LEU A 131 6.52 -30.04 -9.94
CA LEU A 131 7.52 -28.98 -9.85
C LEU A 131 7.09 -27.89 -8.88
N CYS A 132 5.81 -27.48 -8.90
CA CYS A 132 5.28 -26.55 -7.91
C CYS A 132 5.40 -27.11 -6.48
N SER A 133 5.00 -28.37 -6.23
CA SER A 133 5.15 -29.04 -4.92
C SER A 133 6.60 -29.01 -4.44
N LEU A 134 7.53 -29.41 -5.32
CA LEU A 134 8.96 -29.46 -5.04
C LEU A 134 9.51 -28.09 -4.64
N LEU A 135 9.15 -27.04 -5.38
CA LEU A 135 9.56 -25.66 -5.09
C LEU A 135 8.97 -25.14 -3.76
N PHE A 136 7.72 -25.45 -3.43
CA PHE A 136 7.14 -25.09 -2.13
C PHE A 136 7.89 -25.76 -0.97
N TYR A 137 8.23 -27.05 -1.10
CA TYR A 137 9.02 -27.74 -0.07
C TYR A 137 10.44 -27.16 0.05
N ALA A 138 11.11 -26.88 -1.07
CA ALA A 138 12.45 -26.28 -1.07
C ALA A 138 12.46 -24.88 -0.43
N LEU A 139 11.48 -24.03 -0.77
CA LEU A 139 11.32 -22.71 -0.16
C LEU A 139 11.06 -22.79 1.35
N ASN A 140 10.20 -23.71 1.78
CA ASN A 140 9.89 -23.91 3.20
C ASN A 140 11.08 -24.47 3.99
N TRP A 141 11.89 -25.34 3.36
CA TRP A 141 13.17 -25.76 3.90
C TRP A 141 14.10 -24.56 4.11
N PHE A 142 14.38 -23.78 3.07
CA PHE A 142 15.30 -22.65 3.20
C PHE A 142 14.81 -21.57 4.18
N ARG A 143 13.50 -21.33 4.26
CA ARG A 143 12.93 -20.42 5.28
C ARG A 143 13.22 -20.91 6.70
N GLU A 144 13.11 -22.22 6.96
CA GLU A 144 13.44 -22.75 8.28
C GLU A 144 14.95 -22.81 8.56
N VAL A 145 15.78 -23.05 7.53
CA VAL A 145 17.25 -22.90 7.63
C VAL A 145 17.63 -21.47 8.00
N VAL A 146 17.05 -20.47 7.34
CA VAL A 146 17.26 -19.06 7.69
C VAL A 146 16.79 -18.77 9.13
N ASN A 147 15.61 -19.26 9.53
CA ASN A 147 15.15 -19.14 10.92
C ASN A 147 16.12 -19.75 11.94
N ALA A 148 16.82 -20.81 11.56
CA ALA A 148 17.75 -21.53 12.43
C ALA A 148 19.05 -20.75 12.65
N PHE A 149 19.69 -20.34 11.55
CA PHE A 149 21.06 -19.87 11.59
C PHE A 149 21.19 -18.34 11.65
N CYS A 150 20.10 -17.57 11.56
CA CYS A 150 20.15 -16.09 11.57
C CYS A 150 20.71 -15.46 12.86
N GLN A 151 20.76 -16.21 13.97
CA GLN A 151 21.30 -15.74 15.25
C GLN A 151 22.78 -16.10 15.45
N GLN A 152 23.34 -17.00 14.61
CA GLN A 152 24.74 -17.40 14.72
C GLN A 152 25.65 -16.20 14.44
N GLN A 153 26.75 -16.10 15.18
CA GLN A 153 27.63 -14.94 15.12
C GLN A 153 28.79 -15.08 14.14
N ASP A 154 29.13 -16.32 13.79
CA ASP A 154 30.19 -16.65 12.84
C ASP A 154 29.97 -15.98 11.48
N ALA A 155 31.05 -15.46 10.89
CA ALA A 155 30.99 -14.68 9.67
C ALA A 155 30.68 -15.55 8.43
N GLU A 156 31.20 -16.78 8.41
CA GLU A 156 30.94 -17.74 7.35
C GLU A 156 29.47 -18.18 7.38
N MET A 157 28.95 -18.55 8.55
CA MET A 157 27.54 -18.89 8.74
C MET A 157 26.62 -17.73 8.33
N LYS A 158 26.96 -16.49 8.69
CA LYS A 158 26.22 -15.30 8.24
C LYS A 158 26.24 -15.14 6.71
N GLY A 159 27.39 -15.38 6.07
CA GLY A 159 27.51 -15.39 4.61
C GLY A 159 26.63 -16.46 3.96
N LYS A 160 26.61 -17.68 4.52
CA LYS A 160 25.73 -18.76 4.07
C LYS A 160 24.25 -18.41 4.26
N VAL A 161 23.86 -17.79 5.38
CA VAL A 161 22.48 -17.31 5.61
C VAL A 161 22.06 -16.27 4.57
N LEU A 162 22.92 -15.30 4.24
CA LEU A 162 22.66 -14.33 3.17
C LEU A 162 22.48 -15.02 1.82
N THR A 163 23.32 -16.01 1.51
CA THR A 163 23.21 -16.78 0.27
C THR A 163 21.92 -17.61 0.24
N ARG A 164 21.47 -18.15 1.38
CA ARG A 164 20.15 -18.81 1.48
C ARG A 164 18.98 -17.85 1.26
N LEU A 165 19.10 -16.58 1.69
CA LEU A 165 18.10 -15.55 1.35
C LEU A 165 18.06 -15.26 -0.15
N GLN A 166 19.22 -15.17 -0.80
CA GLN A 166 19.31 -15.03 -2.27
C GLN A 166 18.61 -16.21 -2.96
N ASN A 167 18.93 -17.45 -2.56
CA ASN A 167 18.28 -18.66 -3.07
C ASN A 167 16.75 -18.64 -2.87
N ILE A 168 16.25 -18.13 -1.73
CA ILE A 168 14.81 -17.97 -1.50
C ILE A 168 14.19 -17.01 -2.53
N THR A 169 14.80 -15.85 -2.77
CA THR A 169 14.26 -14.86 -3.72
C THR A 169 14.30 -15.36 -5.17
N GLU A 170 15.36 -16.08 -5.55
CA GLU A 170 15.48 -16.74 -6.85
C GLU A 170 14.37 -17.79 -7.02
N LEU A 171 14.23 -18.71 -6.06
CA LEU A 171 13.22 -19.76 -6.09
C LEU A 171 11.79 -19.23 -6.05
N GLN A 172 11.53 -18.09 -5.38
CA GLN A 172 10.23 -17.42 -5.45
C GLN A 172 9.93 -16.92 -6.86
N THR A 173 10.94 -16.42 -7.58
CA THR A 173 10.79 -16.01 -8.98
C THR A 173 10.47 -17.20 -9.87
N VAL A 174 11.20 -18.31 -9.70
CA VAL A 174 10.96 -19.57 -10.41
C VAL A 174 9.55 -20.12 -10.13
N LEU A 175 9.14 -20.15 -8.86
CA LEU A 175 7.81 -20.60 -8.45
C LEU A 175 6.70 -19.71 -9.03
N GLY A 176 6.89 -18.39 -9.07
CA GLY A 176 5.95 -17.46 -9.66
C GLY A 176 5.71 -17.72 -11.16
N LYS A 177 6.77 -18.09 -11.90
CA LYS A 177 6.67 -18.54 -13.30
C LYS A 177 5.92 -19.87 -13.40
N CYS A 178 6.22 -20.83 -12.51
CA CYS A 178 5.57 -22.15 -12.50
C CYS A 178 4.06 -22.10 -12.19
N LEU A 179 3.68 -21.25 -11.23
CA LEU A 179 2.27 -21.04 -10.85
C LEU A 179 1.48 -20.32 -11.95
N ALA A 180 2.10 -19.39 -12.67
CA ALA A 180 1.46 -18.73 -13.80
C ALA A 180 1.09 -19.73 -14.91
N ALA A 181 1.95 -20.72 -15.14
CA ALA A 181 1.70 -21.81 -16.09
C ALA A 181 0.78 -22.92 -15.56
N THR A 182 0.45 -22.92 -14.27
CA THR A 182 -0.31 -24.01 -13.61
C THR A 182 -1.50 -23.47 -12.81
N PRO A 183 -2.49 -22.86 -13.48
CA PRO A 183 -3.64 -22.30 -12.80
C PRO A 183 -4.48 -23.39 -12.13
N GLY A 184 -4.89 -23.15 -10.88
CA GLY A 184 -5.72 -24.07 -10.10
C GLY A 184 -4.93 -25.03 -9.21
N TYR A 185 -3.60 -24.96 -9.23
CA TYR A 185 -2.74 -25.73 -8.34
C TYR A 185 -2.99 -25.41 -6.86
N VAL A 186 -3.00 -26.44 -6.02
CA VAL A 186 -3.16 -26.33 -4.56
C VAL A 186 -1.85 -26.77 -3.90
N PRO A 187 -1.11 -25.86 -3.24
CA PRO A 187 0.15 -26.22 -2.62
C PRO A 187 0.01 -27.15 -1.40
N PRO A 188 1.07 -27.89 -1.06
CA PRO A 188 1.12 -28.62 0.20
C PRO A 188 1.07 -27.64 1.39
N PRO A 189 0.40 -27.99 2.51
CA PRO A 189 0.32 -27.12 3.66
C PRO A 189 1.68 -26.98 4.35
N ALA A 190 2.01 -25.75 4.75
CA ALA A 190 3.26 -25.41 5.45
C ALA A 190 3.09 -25.24 6.97
N THR A 191 1.85 -25.04 7.42
CA THR A 191 1.49 -24.93 8.84
C THR A 191 0.37 -25.90 9.16
N PHE A 192 0.36 -26.40 10.40
CA PHE A 192 -0.65 -27.34 10.90
C PHE A 192 -1.62 -26.70 11.88
N ASP A 193 -1.63 -25.37 11.97
CA ASP A 193 -2.51 -24.58 12.84
C ASP A 193 -3.99 -24.62 12.37
N PHE A 194 -4.36 -25.61 11.56
CA PHE A 194 -5.57 -25.67 10.76
C PHE A 194 -6.50 -26.81 11.24
N GLU A 195 -7.74 -26.48 11.58
CA GLU A 195 -8.87 -27.42 11.44
C GLU A 195 -9.41 -27.27 10.01
N ALA A 196 -9.39 -28.37 9.26
CA ALA A 196 -9.66 -28.43 7.82
C ALA A 196 -10.91 -27.68 7.35
N LEU A 197 -10.75 -26.69 6.46
CA LEU A 197 -11.77 -26.32 5.48
C LEU A 197 -11.14 -26.07 4.10
N GLU A 198 -11.60 -26.89 3.15
CA GLU A 198 -11.46 -26.76 1.71
C GLU A 198 -11.83 -25.35 1.24
N ALA A 199 -10.86 -24.45 1.13
CA ALA A 199 -11.00 -23.20 0.41
C ALA A 199 -9.93 -23.17 -0.67
N VAL A 200 -10.31 -23.66 -1.86
CA VAL A 200 -9.55 -23.47 -3.10
C VAL A 200 -9.22 -21.98 -3.24
N PRO A 201 -7.99 -21.59 -3.61
CA PRO A 201 -7.71 -20.22 -3.99
C PRO A 201 -8.65 -19.85 -5.15
N SER A 202 -9.54 -18.87 -4.93
CA SER A 202 -10.34 -18.28 -6.01
C SER A 202 -9.41 -17.51 -6.94
N ILE A 203 -8.83 -18.19 -7.92
CA ILE A 203 -8.06 -17.58 -8.99
C ILE A 203 -9.06 -16.83 -9.88
N ASN A 204 -9.14 -15.52 -9.71
CA ASN A 204 -9.73 -14.65 -10.72
C ASN A 204 -8.78 -14.65 -11.92
N ALA A 205 -8.94 -15.63 -12.81
CA ALA A 205 -8.35 -15.55 -14.14
C ALA A 205 -8.94 -14.31 -14.83
N VAL A 206 -8.07 -13.39 -15.24
CA VAL A 206 -8.43 -12.27 -16.11
C VAL A 206 -8.73 -12.85 -17.49
N GLY A 207 -9.95 -13.32 -17.67
CA GLY A 207 -10.56 -13.63 -18.96
C GLY A 207 -11.49 -12.49 -19.40
N PRO A 208 -11.69 -12.28 -20.71
CA PRO A 208 -12.48 -11.16 -21.22
C PRO A 208 -13.93 -11.28 -20.74
N VAL A 209 -14.42 -10.22 -20.11
CA VAL A 209 -15.75 -10.13 -19.52
C VAL A 209 -16.83 -10.27 -20.61
N ARG A 210 -17.36 -11.48 -20.80
CA ARG A 210 -18.65 -11.68 -21.47
C ARG A 210 -19.75 -11.14 -20.55
N LYS A 211 -20.35 -10.00 -20.92
CA LYS A 211 -21.56 -9.43 -20.31
C LYS A 211 -22.67 -10.48 -20.25
N ARG A 212 -22.97 -10.99 -19.06
CA ARG A 212 -24.16 -11.83 -18.82
C ARG A 212 -25.29 -10.93 -18.31
N ASN A 213 -26.20 -10.56 -19.21
CA ASN A 213 -27.45 -9.88 -18.89
C ASN A 213 -28.35 -10.81 -18.04
N GLY A 214 -28.43 -10.56 -16.73
CA GLY A 214 -29.30 -11.28 -15.79
C GLY A 214 -30.47 -10.41 -15.35
N ARG A 215 -31.59 -10.52 -16.06
CA ARG A 215 -32.91 -9.95 -15.72
C ARG A 215 -33.43 -10.66 -14.45
N LYS A 216 -33.58 -9.95 -13.33
CA LYS A 216 -34.23 -10.46 -12.11
C LYS A 216 -35.72 -10.71 -12.39
N LYS A 217 -36.14 -11.97 -12.29
CA LYS A 217 -37.54 -12.42 -12.32
C LYS A 217 -38.13 -12.27 -10.92
N LYS A 218 -39.17 -11.45 -10.79
CA LYS A 218 -40.04 -11.35 -9.60
C LYS A 218 -41.22 -12.30 -9.78
N THR A 219 -41.57 -13.06 -8.75
CA THR A 219 -42.68 -14.01 -8.72
C THR A 219 -44.02 -13.31 -8.45
N ASP A 220 -44.96 -13.65 -9.33
CA ASP A 220 -46.39 -13.93 -9.20
C ASP A 220 -47.42 -12.93 -8.65
N GLY A 221 -48.56 -12.86 -9.37
CA GLY A 221 -49.70 -12.02 -9.02
C GLY A 221 -50.72 -11.70 -10.12
N SER A 222 -51.27 -12.73 -10.79
CA SER A 222 -52.67 -12.81 -11.31
C SER A 222 -53.20 -11.93 -12.48
N LYS A 223 -53.88 -12.66 -13.38
CA LYS A 223 -55.06 -12.35 -14.22
C LYS A 223 -54.90 -11.83 -15.68
N ALA A 224 -55.16 -12.79 -16.57
CA ALA A 224 -56.08 -12.78 -17.72
C ALA A 224 -55.74 -11.98 -18.99
N GLY A 225 -55.86 -12.65 -20.15
CA GLY A 225 -56.22 -12.01 -21.43
C GLY A 225 -55.36 -12.41 -22.63
N SER A 226 -55.88 -13.38 -23.39
CA SER A 226 -55.54 -13.88 -24.73
C SER A 226 -55.24 -12.85 -25.84
N ALA A 227 -54.63 -13.36 -26.94
CA ALA A 227 -54.63 -12.88 -28.34
C ALA A 227 -53.55 -11.85 -28.71
N ASP A 228 -52.88 -11.86 -29.87
CA ASP A 228 -52.81 -12.77 -31.03
C ASP A 228 -51.53 -12.42 -31.83
N ARG A 229 -51.16 -13.39 -32.67
CA ARG A 229 -50.22 -13.50 -33.79
C ARG A 229 -49.71 -12.25 -34.56
N SER A 230 -48.38 -12.27 -34.74
CA SER A 230 -47.67 -12.51 -36.03
C SER A 230 -47.13 -11.37 -36.93
N GLN A 231 -46.05 -11.77 -37.62
CA GLN A 231 -45.42 -11.30 -38.88
C GLN A 231 -44.43 -10.12 -38.77
N VAL A 232 -43.13 -10.26 -39.05
CA VAL A 232 -42.31 -10.84 -40.15
C VAL A 232 -42.13 -9.86 -41.32
N ASP A 233 -40.86 -9.73 -41.73
CA ASP A 233 -40.22 -9.04 -42.88
C ASP A 233 -40.19 -7.50 -42.83
N ASP A 234 -39.15 -6.80 -43.32
CA ASP A 234 -38.18 -7.16 -44.34
C ASP A 234 -36.87 -6.36 -44.21
N SER A 235 -35.88 -6.93 -44.87
CA SER A 235 -34.48 -6.59 -45.14
C SER A 235 -34.26 -5.22 -45.81
N SER A 236 -33.11 -4.58 -45.54
CA SER A 236 -32.38 -3.84 -46.58
C SER A 236 -30.89 -3.75 -46.24
N GLU A 237 -30.08 -4.32 -47.13
CA GLU A 237 -28.62 -4.31 -47.16
C GLU A 237 -28.04 -3.01 -47.76
N GLY A 238 -26.73 -2.81 -47.51
CA GLY A 238 -25.78 -1.99 -48.30
C GLY A 238 -25.26 -0.75 -47.56
N ASN A 239 -23.97 -0.51 -47.33
CA ASN A 239 -22.71 -1.13 -47.76
C ASN A 239 -21.59 -0.74 -46.77
N GLN A 240 -20.63 -1.64 -46.54
CA GLN A 240 -19.31 -1.39 -45.91
C GLN A 240 -18.39 -0.58 -46.86
N PRO A 241 -17.20 -0.14 -46.42
CA PRO A 241 -16.02 -0.99 -46.66
C PRO A 241 -14.94 -1.01 -45.54
N ASP A 242 -14.45 -2.23 -45.33
CA ASP A 242 -13.04 -2.67 -45.33
C ASP A 242 -11.99 -2.10 -44.36
N THR A 243 -11.64 -2.90 -43.34
CA THR A 243 -10.28 -2.98 -42.78
C THR A 243 -10.06 -4.35 -42.10
N GLU A 244 -9.98 -5.45 -42.86
CA GLU A 244 -9.69 -6.81 -42.30
C GLU A 244 -8.39 -7.45 -42.82
N LEU A 245 -7.44 -6.66 -43.33
CA LEU A 245 -6.15 -7.18 -43.81
C LEU A 245 -4.92 -6.71 -43.01
N SER A 246 -5.10 -6.18 -41.79
CA SER A 246 -3.99 -5.70 -40.94
C SER A 246 -3.80 -6.48 -39.63
N GLU A 247 -4.65 -7.44 -39.29
CA GLU A 247 -4.58 -8.13 -37.97
C GLU A 247 -3.76 -9.44 -37.99
N LEU A 248 -3.42 -9.98 -39.16
CA LEU A 248 -2.71 -11.25 -39.26
C LEU A 248 -1.18 -11.15 -39.24
N GLU A 249 -0.60 -9.95 -39.34
CA GLU A 249 0.87 -9.74 -39.27
C GLU A 249 1.37 -9.13 -37.95
N LYS A 250 0.48 -8.76 -37.01
CA LYS A 250 0.88 -8.30 -35.66
C LYS A 250 0.99 -9.43 -34.63
N THR A 251 0.51 -10.64 -34.94
CA THR A 251 0.49 -11.76 -33.99
C THR A 251 1.80 -12.56 -33.92
N ALA A 252 2.81 -12.21 -34.73
CA ALA A 252 4.12 -12.86 -34.74
C ALA A 252 5.19 -12.14 -33.88
N THR A 253 5.04 -10.83 -33.64
CA THR A 253 6.04 -10.01 -32.91
C THR A 253 5.72 -9.73 -31.44
N GLU A 254 4.63 -10.29 -30.89
CA GLU A 254 4.22 -10.10 -29.49
C GLU A 254 4.42 -11.34 -28.60
N ARG A 255 5.11 -12.39 -29.08
CA ARG A 255 5.41 -13.60 -28.29
C ARG A 255 6.66 -13.52 -27.40
N GLU A 256 7.36 -12.39 -27.38
CA GLU A 256 8.54 -12.17 -26.51
C GLU A 256 8.25 -11.38 -25.22
N ALA A 257 6.99 -11.00 -24.96
CA ALA A 257 6.58 -10.46 -23.67
C ALA A 257 6.20 -11.62 -22.73
N GLY A 258 7.14 -12.04 -21.87
CA GLY A 258 6.96 -13.15 -20.93
C GLY A 258 5.66 -13.06 -20.13
N ASN A 259 4.98 -14.19 -19.97
CA ASN A 259 3.74 -14.30 -19.18
C ASN A 259 3.91 -13.62 -17.81
N PRO A 260 2.94 -12.81 -17.35
CA PRO A 260 3.03 -12.12 -16.06
C PRO A 260 3.14 -13.14 -14.91
N LEU A 261 4.12 -12.95 -14.01
CA LEU A 261 4.31 -13.79 -12.83
C LEU A 261 3.02 -13.91 -12.00
N ALA A 262 2.75 -15.09 -11.45
CA ALA A 262 1.63 -15.25 -10.53
C ALA A 262 1.86 -14.45 -9.23
N GLN A 263 0.80 -13.83 -8.70
CA GLN A 263 0.86 -13.07 -7.45
C GLN A 263 1.03 -14.03 -6.25
N LEU A 264 2.28 -14.19 -5.79
CA LEU A 264 2.64 -15.03 -4.63
C LEU A 264 1.93 -14.64 -3.32
N GLN A 265 1.42 -13.41 -3.21
CA GLN A 265 0.62 -12.95 -2.06
C GLN A 265 -0.58 -13.87 -1.77
N SER A 266 -1.20 -14.43 -2.81
CA SER A 266 -2.33 -15.36 -2.68
C SER A 266 -1.94 -16.72 -2.08
N TYR A 267 -0.65 -17.07 -2.12
CA TYR A 267 -0.10 -18.33 -1.61
C TYR A 267 0.63 -18.17 -0.27
N ARG A 268 0.54 -17.00 0.38
CA ARG A 268 1.28 -16.68 1.62
C ARG A 268 1.09 -17.73 2.72
N LEU A 269 -0.11 -18.30 2.84
CA LEU A 269 -0.45 -19.29 3.87
C LEU A 269 0.31 -20.63 3.69
N TYR A 270 0.91 -20.86 2.53
CA TYR A 270 1.69 -22.04 2.19
C TYR A 270 3.21 -21.83 2.34
N PHE A 271 3.62 -20.69 2.90
CA PHE A 271 5.00 -20.45 3.30
C PHE A 271 5.13 -20.47 4.82
N ARG A 272 6.21 -21.09 5.32
CA ARG A 272 6.60 -21.10 6.72
C ARG A 272 6.82 -19.67 7.23
N GLU A 273 6.40 -19.39 8.45
CA GLU A 273 6.64 -18.09 9.08
C GLU A 273 8.16 -17.87 9.28
N LEU A 274 8.66 -16.68 8.94
CA LEU A 274 10.01 -16.26 9.35
C LEU A 274 9.96 -15.76 10.80
N ASP A 275 10.87 -16.15 11.66
CA ASP A 275 10.92 -15.68 13.04
C ASP A 275 11.42 -14.23 13.09
N LEU A 276 11.10 -13.46 14.14
CA LEU A 276 11.51 -12.04 14.24
C LEU A 276 13.04 -11.88 14.29
N GLU A 277 13.72 -12.91 14.79
CA GLU A 277 15.17 -12.99 14.86
C GLU A 277 15.82 -12.95 13.48
N VAL A 278 15.13 -13.32 12.39
CA VAL A 278 15.67 -13.27 11.03
C VAL A 278 16.04 -11.84 10.62
N PHE A 279 15.35 -10.83 11.13
CA PHE A 279 15.62 -9.43 10.79
C PHE A 279 16.94 -8.91 11.37
N THR A 280 17.63 -9.66 12.25
CA THR A 280 19.00 -9.31 12.67
C THR A 280 19.94 -9.24 11.47
N VAL A 281 19.66 -9.98 10.40
CA VAL A 281 20.39 -9.96 9.13
C VAL A 281 20.45 -8.57 8.49
N LEU A 282 19.52 -7.67 8.82
CA LEU A 282 19.58 -6.27 8.35
C LEU A 282 20.81 -5.52 8.88
N HIS A 283 21.45 -6.00 9.95
CA HIS A 283 22.71 -5.46 10.47
C HIS A 283 23.94 -5.92 9.65
N CYS A 284 23.80 -6.93 8.80
CA CYS A 284 24.90 -7.40 7.97
C CYS A 284 25.28 -6.30 6.96
N GLY A 285 26.50 -5.79 7.10
CA GLY A 285 27.14 -4.94 6.10
C GLY A 285 27.72 -5.79 4.96
N LEU A 286 28.88 -5.36 4.44
CA LEU A 286 29.67 -6.15 3.50
C LEU A 286 30.34 -7.31 4.26
N LEU A 287 30.05 -8.56 3.88
CA LEU A 287 30.79 -9.73 4.35
C LEU A 287 31.75 -10.19 3.26
N THR A 288 33.03 -10.33 3.57
CA THR A 288 34.04 -10.88 2.66
C THR A 288 34.28 -12.33 2.99
N LYS A 289 33.98 -13.23 2.05
CA LYS A 289 34.48 -14.62 2.08
C LYS A 289 35.92 -14.59 1.55
N SER A 290 36.89 -15.03 2.34
CA SER A 290 38.26 -15.25 1.85
C SER A 290 38.38 -16.68 1.35
N VAL A 291 38.45 -16.87 0.04
CA VAL A 291 38.80 -18.17 -0.54
C VAL A 291 40.33 -18.30 -0.49
N LEU A 292 40.83 -19.32 0.21
CA LEU A 292 42.25 -19.69 0.25
C LEU A 292 42.49 -20.75 -0.84
N ASP A 293 43.55 -20.60 -1.62
CA ASP A 293 43.98 -21.66 -2.56
C ASP A 293 44.59 -22.86 -1.81
N ALA A 294 44.91 -23.93 -2.55
CA ALA A 294 45.56 -25.13 -2.01
C ALA A 294 46.95 -24.87 -1.40
N GLU A 295 47.51 -23.66 -1.57
CA GLU A 295 48.78 -23.19 -1.05
C GLU A 295 48.62 -22.11 0.05
N LEU A 296 47.39 -21.87 0.55
CA LEU A 296 47.02 -20.89 1.58
C LEU A 296 47.14 -19.41 1.17
N HIS A 297 47.09 -19.08 -0.11
CA HIS A 297 47.00 -17.70 -0.61
C HIS A 297 45.55 -17.26 -0.84
N THR A 298 45.23 -16.00 -0.55
CA THR A 298 43.88 -15.44 -0.73
C THR A 298 43.67 -15.00 -2.18
N GLU A 299 43.07 -15.83 -3.03
CA GLU A 299 42.89 -15.50 -4.47
C GLU A 299 41.64 -14.66 -4.77
N ALA A 300 40.52 -14.85 -4.06
CA ALA A 300 39.27 -14.13 -4.33
C ALA A 300 38.54 -13.75 -3.04
N ARG A 301 38.19 -12.46 -2.91
CA ARG A 301 37.24 -11.98 -1.91
C ARG A 301 35.85 -11.92 -2.55
N GLU A 302 35.05 -12.95 -2.40
CA GLU A 302 33.63 -12.86 -2.76
C GLU A 302 32.93 -12.02 -1.68
N VAL A 303 32.40 -10.87 -2.09
CA VAL A 303 31.68 -9.97 -1.19
C VAL A 303 30.21 -10.38 -1.20
N VAL A 304 29.77 -11.07 -0.16
CA VAL A 304 28.36 -11.41 0.03
C VAL A 304 27.69 -10.24 0.75
N GLN A 305 26.72 -9.61 0.08
CA GLN A 305 25.94 -8.51 0.62
C GLN A 305 24.45 -8.77 0.43
N LEU A 306 23.65 -8.25 1.37
CA LEU A 306 22.20 -8.15 1.19
C LEU A 306 21.88 -7.24 0.00
N GLY A 307 21.39 -7.82 -1.08
CA GLY A 307 20.98 -7.09 -2.28
C GLY A 307 19.57 -6.49 -2.15
N PRO A 308 19.12 -5.72 -3.16
CA PRO A 308 17.81 -5.08 -3.15
C PRO A 308 16.64 -6.07 -3.10
N ALA A 309 16.76 -7.23 -3.75
CA ALA A 309 15.70 -8.24 -3.79
C ALA A 309 15.50 -8.90 -2.41
N GLU A 310 16.60 -9.27 -1.74
CA GLU A 310 16.59 -9.88 -0.42
C GLU A 310 16.14 -8.88 0.64
N LEU A 311 16.59 -7.62 0.54
CA LEU A 311 16.12 -6.55 1.40
C LEU A 311 14.61 -6.33 1.24
N CYS A 312 14.11 -6.29 0.00
CA CYS A 312 12.68 -6.14 -0.29
C CYS A 312 11.88 -7.31 0.32
N PHE A 313 12.35 -8.55 0.17
CA PHE A 313 11.75 -9.74 0.75
C PHE A 313 11.64 -9.68 2.29
N LEU A 314 12.70 -9.22 2.97
CA LEU A 314 12.69 -9.04 4.42
C LEU A 314 11.75 -7.90 4.85
N LEU A 315 11.78 -6.76 4.15
CA LEU A 315 11.02 -5.58 4.52
C LEU A 315 9.51 -5.73 4.25
N ASP A 316 9.10 -6.17 3.06
CA ASP A 316 8.40 -7.45 2.95
C ASP A 316 7.59 -7.95 4.15
N ASP A 317 8.14 -9.04 4.68
CA ASP A 317 7.60 -9.78 5.79
C ASP A 317 7.49 -8.93 7.06
N LEU A 318 8.48 -8.06 7.33
CA LEU A 318 8.46 -7.17 8.49
C LEU A 318 7.24 -6.25 8.49
N CYS A 319 6.97 -5.55 7.38
CA CYS A 319 5.81 -4.65 7.26
C CYS A 319 4.51 -5.38 7.57
N TRP A 320 4.34 -6.59 7.05
CA TRP A 320 3.15 -7.40 7.28
C TRP A 320 3.01 -7.83 8.74
N LYS A 321 4.10 -8.24 9.39
CA LYS A 321 4.10 -8.57 10.82
C LYS A 321 3.73 -7.34 11.67
N LEU A 322 4.23 -6.16 11.31
CA LEU A 322 3.91 -4.92 12.02
C LEU A 322 2.47 -4.46 11.78
N GLU A 323 1.94 -4.59 10.57
CA GLU A 323 0.54 -4.31 10.29
C GLU A 323 -0.38 -5.29 11.05
N HIS A 324 0.01 -6.54 11.22
CA HIS A 324 -0.77 -7.49 12.01
C HIS A 324 -0.78 -7.12 13.52
N VAL A 325 0.36 -6.73 14.08
CA VAL A 325 0.54 -6.58 15.54
C VAL A 325 0.33 -5.15 16.05
N LEU A 326 0.85 -4.15 15.34
CA LEU A 326 0.93 -2.75 15.82
C LEU A 326 -0.21 -1.86 15.32
N THR A 327 -1.14 -2.37 14.50
CA THR A 327 -2.20 -1.55 13.90
C THR A 327 -3.18 -0.97 14.94
N PRO A 328 -3.58 0.31 14.77
CA PRO A 328 -4.54 0.98 15.64
C PRO A 328 -5.91 0.29 15.59
N GLY A 329 -6.17 -0.56 16.58
CA GLY A 329 -7.38 -1.36 16.68
C GLY A 329 -7.18 -2.75 17.29
N SER A 330 -5.93 -3.25 17.36
CA SER A 330 -5.58 -4.55 17.96
C SER A 330 -5.59 -4.52 19.50
N THR A 331 -6.64 -3.96 20.11
CA THR A 331 -6.95 -4.34 21.50
C THR A 331 -7.62 -5.71 21.44
N ARG A 332 -6.82 -6.78 21.36
CA ARG A 332 -7.27 -8.16 21.55
C ARG A 332 -7.72 -8.34 23.01
N ARG A 333 -8.87 -7.79 23.37
CA ARG A 333 -9.66 -8.24 24.51
C ARG A 333 -10.83 -9.04 23.96
N VAL A 334 -10.61 -10.33 23.73
CA VAL A 334 -11.69 -11.30 23.52
C VAL A 334 -11.66 -12.27 24.70
N PRO A 335 -12.75 -12.48 25.46
CA PRO A 335 -12.76 -13.35 26.64
C PRO A 335 -12.79 -14.86 26.34
N PHE A 336 -12.67 -15.28 25.07
CA PHE A 336 -12.79 -16.69 24.68
C PHE A 336 -11.81 -17.03 23.53
N PRO A 337 -11.09 -18.16 23.60
CA PRO A 337 -10.18 -18.59 22.55
C PRO A 337 -10.99 -19.24 21.42
N LYS A 338 -11.34 -18.46 20.40
CA LYS A 338 -11.60 -19.01 19.07
C LYS A 338 -10.44 -18.55 18.19
N ALA A 339 -9.69 -19.51 17.64
CA ALA A 339 -8.64 -19.23 16.67
C ALA A 339 -9.25 -18.38 15.55
N SER A 340 -8.79 -17.13 15.44
CA SER A 340 -9.25 -16.20 14.43
C SER A 340 -8.51 -16.53 13.14
N TYR A 341 -9.24 -16.71 12.03
CA TYR A 341 -8.69 -16.86 10.68
C TYR A 341 -7.69 -15.74 10.28
N LYS A 342 -7.59 -14.65 11.07
CA LYS A 342 -6.65 -13.55 10.87
C LYS A 342 -5.20 -13.86 11.29
N ASP A 343 -4.97 -14.92 12.05
CA ASP A 343 -3.66 -15.22 12.66
C ASP A 343 -2.86 -16.27 11.85
N ILE A 344 -3.42 -16.74 10.73
CA ILE A 344 -2.80 -17.76 9.88
C ILE A 344 -1.51 -17.18 9.25
N GLY A 345 -0.40 -17.90 9.44
CA GLY A 345 0.93 -17.45 9.02
C GLY A 345 1.62 -16.48 9.99
N PHE A 346 1.03 -16.26 11.17
CA PHE A 346 1.55 -15.41 12.25
C PHE A 346 1.52 -16.12 13.61
N SER A 347 1.50 -17.46 13.64
CA SER A 347 1.34 -18.22 14.88
C SER A 347 2.52 -18.04 15.83
N HIS A 348 3.76 -17.97 15.33
CA HIS A 348 4.92 -17.67 16.17
C HIS A 348 4.92 -16.20 16.61
N LEU A 349 4.56 -15.27 15.71
CA LEU A 349 4.45 -13.85 16.06
C LEU A 349 3.40 -13.59 17.15
N CYS A 350 2.25 -14.27 17.08
CA CYS A 350 1.14 -14.09 18.02
C CYS A 350 1.46 -14.61 19.44
N GLN A 351 2.55 -15.37 19.62
CA GLN A 351 3.04 -15.76 20.94
C GLN A 351 3.75 -14.60 21.65
N ARG A 352 4.11 -13.52 20.93
CA ARG A 352 4.76 -12.34 21.48
C ARG A 352 3.76 -11.21 21.68
N SER A 353 3.95 -10.47 22.77
CA SER A 353 3.20 -9.25 23.02
C SER A 353 3.56 -8.14 22.02
N PRO A 354 2.64 -7.21 21.72
CA PRO A 354 2.96 -6.06 20.86
C PRO A 354 4.16 -5.24 21.34
N LYS A 355 4.38 -5.18 22.66
CA LYS A 355 5.55 -4.51 23.26
C LYS A 355 6.85 -5.23 22.90
N GLU A 356 6.90 -6.55 22.97
CA GLU A 356 8.09 -7.34 22.57
C GLU A 356 8.42 -7.17 21.09
N VAL A 357 7.40 -7.15 20.24
CA VAL A 357 7.58 -6.87 18.82
C VAL A 357 8.12 -5.46 18.61
N ALA A 358 7.55 -4.44 19.26
CA ALA A 358 8.05 -3.07 19.18
C ALA A 358 9.50 -2.95 19.67
N MET A 359 9.85 -3.60 20.79
CA MET A 359 11.24 -3.64 21.30
C MET A 359 12.22 -4.25 20.29
N CYS A 360 11.83 -5.32 19.60
CA CYS A 360 12.63 -5.92 18.54
C CYS A 360 12.86 -4.93 17.40
N VAL A 361 11.81 -4.25 16.92
CA VAL A 361 11.91 -3.28 15.83
C VAL A 361 12.75 -2.06 16.22
N VAL A 362 12.65 -1.59 17.46
CA VAL A 362 13.49 -0.49 17.97
C VAL A 362 14.98 -0.86 17.91
N LYS A 363 15.35 -2.11 18.22
CA LYS A 363 16.73 -2.60 18.05
C LYS A 363 17.18 -2.59 16.59
N LEU A 364 16.25 -2.79 15.65
CA LEU A 364 16.49 -2.76 14.20
C LEU A 364 16.49 -1.34 13.61
N LEU A 365 16.17 -0.29 14.37
CA LEU A 365 16.07 1.07 13.80
C LEU A 365 17.40 1.56 13.21
N LYS A 366 18.54 1.23 13.84
CA LYS A 366 19.86 1.63 13.32
C LYS A 366 20.10 1.10 11.89
N PRO A 367 20.05 -0.21 11.60
CA PRO A 367 20.20 -0.68 10.24
C PRO A 367 19.09 -0.20 9.31
N LEU A 368 17.83 -0.08 9.77
CA LEU A 368 16.74 0.47 8.95
C LEU A 368 17.03 1.90 8.47
N CYS A 369 17.59 2.75 9.33
CA CYS A 369 18.02 4.09 8.96
C CYS A 369 19.17 4.06 7.93
N ASN A 370 20.15 3.17 8.07
CA ASN A 370 21.22 3.02 7.07
C ASN A 370 20.65 2.64 5.70
N HIS A 371 19.72 1.68 5.66
CA HIS A 371 19.06 1.28 4.41
C HIS A 371 18.23 2.43 3.83
N MET A 372 17.53 3.21 4.67
CA MET A 372 16.81 4.40 4.23
C MET A 372 17.73 5.46 3.62
N GLU A 373 18.86 5.73 4.26
CA GLU A 373 19.89 6.66 3.77
C GLU A 373 20.47 6.18 2.43
N ASN A 374 20.70 4.87 2.27
CA ASN A 374 21.14 4.29 0.99
C ASN A 374 20.09 4.49 -0.11
N MET A 375 18.81 4.24 0.18
CA MET A 375 17.71 4.48 -0.78
C MET A 375 17.58 5.98 -1.11
N HIS A 376 17.70 6.86 -0.12
CA HIS A 376 17.73 8.30 -0.31
C HIS A 376 18.84 8.71 -1.28
N ASN A 377 20.06 8.24 -1.03
CA ASN A 377 21.23 8.57 -1.86
C ASN A 377 21.06 8.08 -3.31
N TYR A 378 20.54 6.87 -3.49
CA TYR A 378 20.23 6.31 -4.82
C TYR A 378 19.27 7.23 -5.60
N PHE A 379 18.13 7.60 -5.01
CA PHE A 379 17.14 8.45 -5.70
C PHE A 379 17.58 9.91 -5.83
N GLN A 380 18.41 10.44 -4.93
CA GLN A 380 19.03 11.76 -5.11
C GLN A 380 19.90 11.80 -6.36
N VAL A 381 20.75 10.78 -6.57
CA VAL A 381 21.59 10.68 -7.77
C VAL A 381 20.74 10.64 -9.04
N ILE A 382 19.65 9.86 -9.05
CA ILE A 382 18.72 9.79 -10.18
C ILE A 382 18.05 11.14 -10.44
N VAL A 383 17.58 11.84 -9.40
CA VAL A 383 16.95 13.16 -9.53
C VAL A 383 17.95 14.19 -10.08
N MET A 384 19.22 14.13 -9.67
CA MET A 384 20.27 15.01 -10.18
C MET A 384 20.59 14.72 -11.66
N GLN A 385 20.65 13.45 -12.06
CA GLN A 385 20.90 13.04 -13.45
C GLN A 385 19.74 13.45 -14.37
N ASN A 386 18.49 13.25 -13.94
CA ASN A 386 17.29 13.63 -14.69
C ASN A 386 17.11 15.15 -14.86
N ARG A 387 17.78 15.97 -14.05
CA ARG A 387 17.78 17.44 -14.20
C ARG A 387 18.80 17.92 -15.24
N GLY A 388 19.67 17.05 -15.74
CA GLY A 388 20.86 17.44 -16.51
C GLY A 388 20.90 17.07 -18.00
N VAL A 389 20.09 16.13 -18.51
CA VAL A 389 20.18 15.67 -19.91
C VAL A 389 18.81 15.28 -20.47
N GLU A 390 18.49 15.70 -21.70
CA GLU A 390 17.29 15.31 -22.48
C GLU A 390 17.36 13.86 -23.01
N ASP A 391 18.43 13.13 -22.71
CA ASP A 391 18.56 11.71 -23.00
C ASP A 391 18.02 10.88 -21.84
N GLU A 392 17.07 9.99 -22.14
CA GLU A 392 16.55 8.98 -21.22
C GLU A 392 17.73 8.31 -20.49
N PRO A 393 17.81 8.40 -19.16
CA PRO A 393 18.78 7.60 -18.46
C PRO A 393 18.34 6.15 -18.66
N ARG A 394 19.28 5.32 -19.13
CA ARG A 394 19.18 3.85 -19.15
C ARG A 394 19.15 3.31 -17.72
N VAL A 395 18.20 3.77 -16.90
CA VAL A 395 17.96 3.24 -15.56
C VAL A 395 17.43 1.83 -15.77
N ASN A 396 18.11 0.85 -15.18
CA ASN A 396 17.60 -0.50 -15.10
C ASN A 396 16.19 -0.45 -14.46
N THR A 397 15.15 -0.66 -15.27
CA THR A 397 13.76 -0.48 -14.84
C THR A 397 13.40 -1.43 -13.69
N GLN A 398 13.98 -2.63 -13.69
CA GLN A 398 13.77 -3.62 -12.62
C GLN A 398 14.44 -3.18 -11.31
N GLU A 399 15.68 -2.69 -11.38
CA GLU A 399 16.39 -2.17 -10.21
C GLU A 399 15.67 -0.97 -9.60
N HIS A 400 15.22 -0.02 -10.44
CA HIS A 400 14.45 1.14 -9.98
C HIS A 400 13.17 0.72 -9.25
N GLN A 401 12.44 -0.27 -9.78
CA GLN A 401 11.22 -0.78 -9.14
C GLN A 401 11.52 -1.45 -7.80
N LEU A 402 12.59 -2.25 -7.71
CA LEU A 402 13.01 -2.89 -6.47
C LEU A 402 13.42 -1.85 -5.42
N MET A 403 14.28 -0.89 -5.79
CA MET A 403 14.73 0.18 -4.89
C MET A 403 13.56 1.06 -4.42
N SER A 404 12.59 1.35 -5.30
CA SER A 404 11.38 2.07 -4.92
C SER A 404 10.51 1.26 -3.95
N SER A 405 10.47 -0.07 -4.09
CA SER A 405 9.72 -0.96 -3.20
C SER A 405 10.38 -1.05 -1.82
N CYS A 406 11.70 -1.15 -1.76
CA CYS A 406 12.47 -1.07 -0.51
C CYS A 406 12.22 0.27 0.20
N TYR A 407 12.30 1.40 -0.52
CA TYR A 407 12.00 2.73 0.04
C TYR A 407 10.60 2.77 0.65
N HIS A 408 9.60 2.28 -0.10
CA HIS A 408 8.22 2.22 0.34
C HIS A 408 8.06 1.40 1.63
N GLN A 409 8.64 0.21 1.70
CA GLN A 409 8.54 -0.68 2.86
C GLN A 409 9.31 -0.13 4.07
N LEU A 410 10.45 0.54 3.87
CA LEU A 410 11.16 1.22 4.95
C LEU A 410 10.28 2.31 5.58
N LEU A 411 9.68 3.18 4.75
CA LEU A 411 8.75 4.20 5.22
C LEU A 411 7.55 3.60 5.95
N LEU A 412 6.99 2.49 5.45
CA LEU A 412 5.91 1.78 6.12
C LEU A 412 6.32 1.16 7.45
N THR A 413 7.54 0.63 7.54
CA THR A 413 8.11 0.08 8.78
C THR A 413 8.22 1.17 9.84
N PHE A 414 8.83 2.32 9.49
CA PHE A 414 8.90 3.47 10.39
C PHE A 414 7.51 3.96 10.80
N ARG A 415 6.58 4.11 9.83
CA ARG A 415 5.20 4.53 10.12
C ARG A 415 4.51 3.57 11.07
N SER A 416 4.63 2.27 10.86
CA SER A 416 3.95 1.25 11.67
C SER A 416 4.46 1.24 13.11
N LEU A 417 5.76 1.47 13.30
CA LEU A 417 6.34 1.62 14.63
C LEU A 417 5.84 2.90 15.31
N PHE A 418 6.05 4.08 14.70
CA PHE A 418 5.76 5.36 15.36
C PHE A 418 4.27 5.69 15.46
N ALA A 419 3.42 5.06 14.64
CA ALA A 419 1.96 5.15 14.77
C ALA A 419 1.36 4.16 15.77
N TRP A 420 2.18 3.36 16.47
CA TRP A 420 1.71 2.40 17.45
C TRP A 420 1.12 3.11 18.68
N ASN A 421 -0.16 2.86 18.96
CA ASN A 421 -0.88 3.44 20.11
C ASN A 421 -0.26 3.04 21.47
N GLY A 422 0.55 1.98 21.54
CA GLY A 422 1.22 1.58 22.77
C GLY A 422 2.21 2.61 23.29
N PHE A 423 2.76 3.48 22.43
CA PHE A 423 3.61 4.58 22.85
C PHE A 423 2.88 5.69 23.62
N SER A 424 1.54 5.74 23.57
CA SER A 424 0.76 6.65 24.42
C SER A 424 0.66 6.17 25.88
N GLN A 425 1.08 4.94 26.18
CA GLN A 425 1.07 4.39 27.54
C GLN A 425 2.38 4.75 28.27
N HIS A 426 2.28 5.18 29.53
CA HIS A 426 3.45 5.57 30.34
C HIS A 426 4.54 4.50 30.43
N GLU A 427 4.15 3.22 30.46
CA GLU A 427 5.06 2.06 30.53
C GLU A 427 5.98 1.88 29.31
N ASN A 428 5.68 2.56 28.20
CA ASN A 428 6.44 2.46 26.95
C ASN A 428 7.15 3.77 26.61
N THR A 429 7.17 4.75 27.52
CA THR A 429 7.81 6.06 27.32
C THR A 429 9.32 5.90 27.09
N ASP A 430 9.98 5.03 27.85
CA ASP A 430 11.42 4.77 27.69
C ASP A 430 11.74 4.13 26.34
N LEU A 431 10.84 3.26 25.86
CA LEU A 431 10.98 2.63 24.55
C LEU A 431 10.81 3.66 23.42
N LEU A 432 9.81 4.55 23.54
CA LEU A 432 9.64 5.67 22.60
C LEU A 432 10.87 6.58 22.61
N ARG A 433 11.38 6.93 23.80
CA ARG A 433 12.58 7.76 23.95
C ARG A 433 13.77 7.12 23.25
N SER A 434 14.01 5.82 23.47
CA SER A 434 15.07 5.07 22.80
C SER A 434 14.91 5.06 21.28
N ALA A 435 13.69 4.87 20.77
CA ALA A 435 13.40 4.90 19.34
C ALA A 435 13.69 6.27 18.70
N LEU A 436 13.24 7.35 19.34
CA LEU A 436 13.48 8.73 18.88
C LEU A 436 14.96 9.11 18.98
N GLN A 437 15.65 8.64 20.03
CA GLN A 437 17.08 8.86 20.19
C GLN A 437 17.88 8.31 19.01
N VAL A 438 17.54 7.11 18.52
CA VAL A 438 18.19 6.53 17.33
C VAL A 438 18.02 7.41 16.09
N LEU A 439 16.88 8.07 15.91
CA LEU A 439 16.66 9.00 14.80
C LEU A 439 17.39 10.34 15.02
N ALA A 440 17.31 10.90 16.23
CA ALA A 440 17.95 12.16 16.58
C ALA A 440 19.49 12.07 16.49
N ASP A 441 20.07 10.94 16.86
CA ASP A 441 21.51 10.67 16.80
C ASP A 441 22.06 10.74 15.36
N ARG A 442 21.21 10.59 14.34
CA ARG A 442 21.59 10.74 12.94
C ARG A 442 21.95 12.18 12.59
N LEU A 443 21.38 13.15 13.30
CA LEU A 443 21.68 14.57 13.10
C LEU A 443 22.69 15.10 14.12
N LYS A 444 22.59 14.66 15.39
CA LYS A 444 23.40 15.17 16.51
C LYS A 444 23.98 14.01 17.33
N PRO A 445 24.96 13.27 16.80
CA PRO A 445 25.49 12.08 17.47
C PRO A 445 26.13 12.43 18.82
N GLY A 446 25.68 11.77 19.88
CA GLY A 446 26.26 11.91 21.24
C GLY A 446 25.70 13.07 22.07
N GLU A 447 24.85 13.93 21.51
CA GLU A 447 24.19 15.02 22.25
C GLU A 447 22.78 14.66 22.74
N THR A 448 22.25 13.51 22.33
CA THR A 448 20.82 13.17 22.46
C THR A 448 20.41 12.57 23.80
N GLU A 449 21.36 12.02 24.56
CA GLU A 449 21.07 11.25 25.77
C GLU A 449 20.35 12.08 26.84
N PHE A 450 20.70 13.37 26.93
CA PHE A 450 20.16 14.32 27.90
C PHE A 450 19.01 15.18 27.36
N LEU A 451 18.64 15.04 26.08
CA LEU A 451 17.61 15.87 25.47
C LEU A 451 16.22 15.57 26.05
N LEU A 452 15.38 16.59 26.14
CA LEU A 452 13.98 16.39 26.50
C LEU A 452 13.24 15.61 25.39
N LEU A 453 12.14 14.94 25.73
CA LEU A 453 11.37 14.17 24.75
C LEU A 453 10.91 15.06 23.57
N GLU A 454 10.51 16.30 23.84
CA GLU A 454 10.10 17.26 22.82
C GLU A 454 11.23 17.61 21.84
N GLU A 455 12.47 17.72 22.34
CA GLU A 455 13.67 17.97 21.53
C GLU A 455 14.00 16.74 20.68
N LEU A 456 13.93 15.53 21.26
CA LEU A 456 14.11 14.28 20.50
C LEU A 456 13.09 14.15 19.37
N ILE A 457 11.83 14.53 19.61
CA ILE A 457 10.77 14.56 18.60
C ILE A 457 11.10 15.59 17.51
N SER A 458 11.60 16.76 17.89
CA SER A 458 12.01 17.81 16.94
C SER A 458 13.13 17.33 16.02
N GLU A 459 14.21 16.78 16.57
CA GLU A 459 15.35 16.27 15.79
C GLU A 459 14.95 15.08 14.92
N SER A 460 14.14 14.16 15.45
CA SER A 460 13.59 13.02 14.68
C SER A 460 12.74 13.49 13.50
N PHE A 461 11.90 14.51 13.71
CA PHE A 461 11.08 15.12 12.66
C PHE A 461 11.96 15.75 11.57
N HIS A 462 13.01 16.47 11.96
CA HIS A 462 13.97 17.06 11.01
C HIS A 462 14.71 16.00 10.19
N TYR A 463 15.16 14.90 10.83
CA TYR A 463 15.84 13.81 10.14
C TYR A 463 14.96 13.24 9.03
N LEU A 464 13.71 12.90 9.36
CA LEU A 464 12.78 12.33 8.39
C LEU A 464 12.35 13.33 7.31
N LEU A 465 12.26 14.62 7.64
CA LEU A 465 11.90 15.66 6.67
C LEU A 465 12.94 15.78 5.54
N ASN A 466 14.22 15.47 5.80
CA ASN A 466 15.29 15.53 4.81
C ASN A 466 15.04 14.59 3.61
N PHE A 467 14.22 13.56 3.78
CA PHE A 467 13.90 12.60 2.72
C PHE A 467 12.97 13.15 1.63
N GLN A 468 12.33 14.31 1.83
CA GLN A 468 11.29 14.87 0.97
C GLN A 468 11.65 14.99 -0.53
N GLN A 469 12.92 15.17 -0.88
CA GLN A 469 13.33 15.37 -2.28
C GLN A 469 13.61 14.07 -3.04
N SER A 470 13.89 12.98 -2.32
CA SER A 470 14.30 11.68 -2.88
C SER A 470 13.15 10.69 -3.05
N VAL A 471 11.92 11.12 -2.72
CA VAL A 471 10.78 10.22 -2.65
C VAL A 471 10.43 9.73 -4.07
N PRO A 472 10.37 8.40 -4.32
CA PRO A 472 10.28 7.87 -5.68
C PRO A 472 8.86 7.86 -6.26
N SER A 473 7.83 7.85 -5.42
CA SER A 473 6.43 7.76 -5.85
C SER A 473 5.51 8.61 -4.98
N PHE A 474 4.32 8.91 -5.50
CA PHE A 474 3.32 9.67 -4.74
C PHE A 474 2.89 8.92 -3.47
N HIS A 475 2.84 7.60 -3.53
CA HIS A 475 2.47 6.79 -2.38
C HIS A 475 3.53 6.84 -1.27
N CYS A 476 4.84 6.82 -1.62
CA CYS A 476 5.90 7.06 -0.65
C CYS A 476 5.79 8.46 -0.03
N ALA A 477 5.44 9.49 -0.81
CA ALA A 477 5.27 10.86 -0.32
C ALA A 477 4.14 10.97 0.71
N PHE A 478 3.03 10.27 0.42
CA PHE A 478 1.92 10.13 1.34
C PHE A 478 2.35 9.44 2.64
N ILE A 479 3.09 8.33 2.58
CA ILE A 479 3.52 7.60 3.78
C ILE A 479 4.50 8.42 4.61
N LEU A 480 5.46 9.11 3.99
CA LEU A 480 6.36 10.02 4.68
C LEU A 480 5.58 11.12 5.42
N THR A 481 4.55 11.68 4.78
CA THR A 481 3.64 12.65 5.42
C THR A 481 2.93 12.03 6.63
N GLN A 482 2.43 10.79 6.53
CA GLN A 482 1.78 10.09 7.64
C GLN A 482 2.75 9.77 8.79
N LEU A 483 3.99 9.40 8.46
CA LEU A 483 5.05 9.15 9.44
C LEU A 483 5.40 10.44 10.20
N LEU A 484 5.59 11.56 9.51
CA LEU A 484 5.85 12.85 10.14
C LEU A 484 4.68 13.30 11.06
N ILE A 485 3.43 13.02 10.67
CA ILE A 485 2.26 13.25 11.52
C ILE A 485 2.26 12.33 12.75
N ALA A 486 2.71 11.08 12.61
CA ALA A 486 2.77 10.12 13.72
C ALA A 486 3.84 10.51 14.75
N ILE A 487 4.98 11.04 14.30
CA ILE A 487 6.04 11.54 15.18
C ILE A 487 5.68 12.89 15.80
N ALA A 488 4.98 13.76 15.06
CA ALA A 488 4.59 15.05 15.59
C ALA A 488 3.67 14.91 16.81
N GLU A 489 4.00 15.60 17.89
CA GLU A 489 3.13 15.69 19.07
C GLU A 489 1.76 16.26 18.70
N LYS A 490 0.72 15.81 19.41
CA LYS A 490 -0.63 16.36 19.31
C LYS A 490 -0.94 17.14 20.60
N PRO A 491 -1.22 18.46 20.55
CA PRO A 491 -1.32 19.31 19.37
C PRO A 491 0.04 19.70 18.76
N MET A 492 0.10 19.78 17.43
CA MET A 492 1.33 20.08 16.70
C MET A 492 1.78 21.54 16.91
N ALA A 493 3.07 21.75 17.20
CA ALA A 493 3.68 23.07 17.32
C ALA A 493 3.56 23.89 16.01
N GLY A 494 3.52 25.23 16.13
CA GLY A 494 3.28 26.13 14.98
C GLY A 494 4.25 25.94 13.81
N TRP A 495 5.55 25.86 14.09
CA TRP A 495 6.56 25.65 13.05
C TRP A 495 6.45 24.25 12.40
N LYS A 496 6.09 23.21 13.16
CA LYS A 496 5.85 21.86 12.64
C LYS A 496 4.65 21.88 11.66
N LYS A 497 3.57 22.61 12.00
CA LYS A 497 2.42 22.80 11.10
C LYS A 497 2.82 23.49 9.79
N GLU A 498 3.59 24.57 9.87
CA GLU A 498 4.09 25.27 8.68
C GLU A 498 4.92 24.34 7.78
N LYS A 499 5.83 23.56 8.39
CA LYS A 499 6.62 22.56 7.65
C LYS A 499 5.74 21.50 6.99
N MET A 500 4.74 20.96 7.70
CA MET A 500 3.79 19.99 7.12
C MET A 500 2.98 20.58 5.96
N ALA A 501 2.52 21.83 6.08
CA ALA A 501 1.82 22.51 4.99
C ALA A 501 2.74 22.73 3.78
N SER A 502 3.99 23.15 4.01
CA SER A 502 4.97 23.35 2.94
C SER A 502 5.32 22.03 2.22
N LEU A 503 5.50 20.95 2.98
CA LEU A 503 5.78 19.61 2.46
C LEU A 503 4.62 19.09 1.62
N ALA A 504 3.39 19.16 2.16
CA ALA A 504 2.21 18.72 1.44
C ALA A 504 2.00 19.54 0.15
N LYS A 505 2.22 20.86 0.20
CA LYS A 505 2.19 21.72 -1.00
C LYS A 505 3.25 21.30 -2.02
N GLN A 506 4.49 21.05 -1.59
CA GLN A 506 5.56 20.59 -2.47
C GLN A 506 5.17 19.29 -3.20
N PHE A 507 4.65 18.30 -2.48
CA PHE A 507 4.22 17.04 -3.09
C PHE A 507 3.02 17.20 -4.04
N LEU A 508 2.10 18.11 -3.77
CA LEU A 508 1.00 18.45 -4.68
C LEU A 508 1.48 19.16 -5.96
N CYS A 509 2.57 19.92 -5.86
CA CYS A 509 3.18 20.67 -6.96
C CYS A 509 4.28 19.88 -7.71
N GLN A 510 4.56 18.64 -7.30
CA GLN A 510 5.52 17.75 -7.96
C GLN A 510 4.84 16.91 -9.04
N SER A 511 5.57 16.62 -10.12
CA SER A 511 5.16 15.67 -11.15
C SER A 511 5.51 14.24 -10.73
N TRP A 512 4.52 13.34 -10.76
CA TRP A 512 4.65 11.94 -10.36
C TRP A 512 4.48 11.05 -11.59
N VAL A 513 5.61 10.59 -12.13
CA VAL A 513 5.68 9.81 -13.37
C VAL A 513 6.42 8.52 -13.09
N LYS A 514 5.85 7.40 -13.53
CA LYS A 514 6.49 6.08 -13.44
C LYS A 514 7.67 6.02 -14.44
N PRO A 515 8.61 5.09 -14.25
CA PRO A 515 9.72 4.89 -15.21
C PRO A 515 9.27 4.71 -16.66
N GLY A 516 8.10 4.12 -16.90
CA GLY A 516 7.52 3.97 -18.25
C GLY A 516 6.84 5.23 -18.82
N GLY A 517 7.01 6.41 -18.21
CA GLY A 517 6.41 7.68 -18.67
C GLY A 517 4.95 7.88 -18.26
N ASP A 518 4.29 6.84 -17.74
CA ASP A 518 2.90 6.93 -17.29
C ASP A 518 2.75 7.67 -15.96
N ARG A 519 1.78 8.57 -15.89
CA ARG A 519 1.39 9.23 -14.64
C ARG A 519 0.72 8.25 -13.68
N GLU A 520 0.98 8.43 -12.39
CA GLU A 520 0.27 7.66 -11.36
C GLU A 520 -1.23 7.98 -11.35
N LYS A 521 -2.05 6.93 -11.38
CA LYS A 521 -3.52 6.98 -11.43
C LYS A 521 -4.11 5.80 -10.64
N GLY A 522 -5.37 5.92 -10.24
CA GLY A 522 -6.12 4.82 -9.61
C GLY A 522 -6.80 5.22 -8.30
N SER A 523 -7.54 4.28 -7.70
CA SER A 523 -8.27 4.49 -6.44
C SER A 523 -7.35 4.76 -5.25
N GLN A 524 -6.24 4.03 -5.14
CA GLN A 524 -5.23 4.21 -4.10
C GLN A 524 -4.57 5.60 -4.19
N PHE A 525 -4.19 6.02 -5.41
CA PHE A 525 -3.68 7.37 -5.67
C PHE A 525 -4.68 8.44 -5.25
N ASN A 526 -5.96 8.30 -5.65
CA ASN A 526 -7.02 9.25 -5.28
C ASN A 526 -7.26 9.32 -3.76
N SER A 527 -7.15 8.20 -3.05
CA SER A 527 -7.27 8.15 -1.58
C SER A 527 -6.09 8.83 -0.90
N ALA A 528 -4.86 8.56 -1.34
CA ALA A 528 -3.66 9.22 -0.84
C ALA A 528 -3.70 10.73 -1.12
N LEU A 529 -4.17 11.13 -2.30
CA LEU A 529 -4.30 12.53 -2.71
C LEU A 529 -5.33 13.27 -1.84
N HIS A 530 -6.46 12.64 -1.56
CA HIS A 530 -7.45 13.18 -0.63
C HIS A 530 -6.82 13.49 0.73
N SER A 531 -6.13 12.50 1.32
CA SER A 531 -5.49 12.66 2.62
C SER A 531 -4.40 13.72 2.62
N LEU A 532 -3.56 13.78 1.58
CA LEU A 532 -2.51 14.79 1.46
C LEU A 532 -3.09 16.21 1.34
N LEU A 533 -4.19 16.38 0.60
CA LEU A 533 -4.90 17.66 0.51
C LEU A 533 -5.52 18.06 1.86
N CYS A 534 -6.07 17.11 2.62
CA CYS A 534 -6.53 17.39 3.99
C CYS A 534 -5.37 17.89 4.85
N VAL A 535 -4.22 17.21 4.82
CA VAL A 535 -3.03 17.65 5.56
C VAL A 535 -2.62 19.07 5.16
N TYR A 536 -2.52 19.36 3.86
CA TYR A 536 -2.17 20.69 3.37
C TYR A 536 -3.12 21.76 3.90
N LEU A 537 -4.43 21.58 3.75
CA LEU A 537 -5.42 22.60 4.11
C LEU A 537 -5.73 22.66 5.62
N GLU A 538 -5.41 21.63 6.40
CA GLU A 538 -5.54 21.64 7.86
C GLU A 538 -4.37 22.36 8.56
N HIS A 539 -3.17 22.28 7.97
CA HIS A 539 -1.95 22.82 8.58
C HIS A 539 -1.55 24.21 8.02
N THR A 540 -2.24 24.70 6.99
CA THR A 540 -2.01 26.05 6.45
C THR A 540 -2.67 27.12 7.31
N ASP A 541 -1.96 28.22 7.61
CA ASP A 541 -2.46 29.32 8.44
C ASP A 541 -3.70 30.02 7.86
N ASN A 542 -3.72 30.24 6.54
CA ASN A 542 -4.84 30.87 5.84
C ASN A 542 -5.45 29.93 4.81
N ILE A 543 -6.36 29.08 5.31
CA ILE A 543 -7.11 28.10 4.53
C ILE A 543 -7.88 28.75 3.38
N LEU A 544 -8.54 29.89 3.63
CA LEU A 544 -9.33 30.59 2.62
C LEU A 544 -8.45 31.05 1.46
N LYS A 545 -7.25 31.59 1.75
CA LYS A 545 -6.29 31.98 0.72
C LYS A 545 -5.78 30.76 -0.06
N ALA A 546 -5.47 29.65 0.60
CA ALA A 546 -5.04 28.42 -0.08
C ALA A 546 -6.11 27.87 -1.05
N ILE A 547 -7.38 27.88 -0.64
CA ILE A 547 -8.51 27.49 -1.51
C ILE A 547 -8.62 28.46 -2.70
N GLU A 548 -8.44 29.75 -2.47
CA GLU A 548 -8.44 30.77 -3.52
C GLU A 548 -7.29 30.56 -4.51
N GLU A 549 -6.06 30.27 -4.06
CA GLU A 549 -4.90 29.96 -4.90
C GLU A 549 -5.17 28.76 -5.82
N ILE A 550 -5.66 27.64 -5.27
CA ILE A 550 -5.99 26.45 -6.07
C ILE A 550 -7.08 26.78 -7.10
N SER A 551 -8.11 27.53 -6.70
CA SER A 551 -9.27 27.82 -7.55
C SER A 551 -8.99 28.88 -8.62
N SER A 552 -8.07 29.81 -8.38
CA SER A 552 -7.76 30.94 -9.27
C SER A 552 -6.54 30.71 -10.16
N VAL A 553 -5.63 29.80 -9.78
CA VAL A 553 -4.45 29.44 -10.56
C VAL A 553 -4.57 28.02 -11.11
N GLY A 554 -4.69 27.03 -10.22
CA GLY A 554 -4.66 25.62 -10.61
C GLY A 554 -5.82 25.21 -11.51
N VAL A 555 -7.05 25.62 -11.19
CA VAL A 555 -8.23 25.25 -12.00
C VAL A 555 -8.21 25.90 -13.39
N PRO A 556 -7.94 27.21 -13.56
CA PRO A 556 -7.80 27.81 -14.88
C PRO A 556 -6.69 27.18 -15.74
N GLU A 557 -5.54 26.86 -15.16
CA GLU A 557 -4.48 26.11 -15.87
C GLU A 557 -4.99 24.75 -16.37
N LEU A 558 -5.72 24.00 -15.53
CA LEU A 558 -6.33 22.73 -15.94
C LEU A 558 -7.33 22.91 -17.09
N ILE A 559 -8.16 23.94 -17.04
CA ILE A 559 -9.16 24.22 -18.10
C ILE A 559 -8.47 24.49 -19.43
N ASN A 560 -7.36 25.24 -19.41
CA ASN A 560 -6.58 25.61 -20.58
C ASN A 560 -5.62 24.49 -21.06
N SER A 561 -5.42 23.44 -20.25
CA SER A 561 -4.60 22.28 -20.61
C SER A 561 -5.30 21.35 -21.61
N ALA A 562 -4.52 20.51 -22.30
CA ALA A 562 -5.03 19.46 -23.18
C ALA A 562 -6.00 18.51 -22.45
N LYS A 563 -6.77 17.70 -23.19
CA LYS A 563 -7.76 16.78 -22.61
C LYS A 563 -7.15 15.84 -21.56
N ASP A 564 -5.92 15.37 -21.78
CA ASP A 564 -5.15 14.52 -20.86
C ASP A 564 -4.09 15.29 -20.04
N GLY A 565 -4.17 16.62 -20.07
CA GLY A 565 -3.28 17.52 -19.35
C GLY A 565 -3.57 17.63 -17.85
N CYS A 566 -2.68 18.34 -17.16
CA CYS A 566 -2.82 18.76 -15.77
C CYS A 566 -2.53 20.26 -15.64
N SER A 567 -2.80 20.82 -14.47
CA SER A 567 -2.28 22.14 -14.09
C SER A 567 -0.75 22.14 -14.09
N SER A 568 -0.14 23.25 -14.52
CA SER A 568 1.32 23.45 -14.51
C SER A 568 1.84 23.68 -13.10
N THR A 569 1.08 24.41 -12.27
CA THR A 569 1.43 24.68 -10.87
C THR A 569 1.14 23.46 -9.98
N TYR A 570 0.05 22.74 -10.25
CA TYR A 570 -0.34 21.54 -9.52
C TYR A 570 -0.43 20.34 -10.49
N PRO A 571 0.69 19.65 -10.80
CA PRO A 571 0.67 18.50 -11.70
C PRO A 571 -0.26 17.35 -11.24
N THR A 572 -0.53 17.27 -9.94
CA THR A 572 -1.49 16.33 -9.34
C THR A 572 -2.97 16.68 -9.64
N LEU A 573 -3.26 17.89 -10.12
CA LEU A 573 -4.58 18.36 -10.51
C LEU A 573 -4.81 18.10 -12.02
N SER A 574 -5.61 17.09 -12.30
CA SER A 574 -6.07 16.65 -13.63
C SER A 574 -7.58 16.59 -13.67
N ARG A 575 -8.18 16.36 -14.85
CA ARG A 575 -9.64 16.18 -14.97
C ARG A 575 -10.14 14.98 -14.16
N GLN A 576 -9.31 13.94 -14.00
CA GLN A 576 -9.64 12.73 -13.23
C GLN A 576 -9.56 12.95 -11.71
N THR A 577 -8.60 13.77 -11.26
CA THR A 577 -8.36 14.04 -9.84
C THR A 577 -9.10 15.27 -9.32
N PHE A 578 -9.63 16.11 -10.22
CA PHE A 578 -10.42 17.30 -9.87
C PHE A 578 -11.55 17.02 -8.85
N PRO A 579 -12.36 15.94 -8.96
CA PRO A 579 -13.38 15.65 -7.95
C PRO A 579 -12.82 15.46 -6.53
N VAL A 580 -11.57 14.99 -6.39
CA VAL A 580 -10.89 14.83 -5.10
C VAL A 580 -10.54 16.21 -4.52
N PHE A 581 -9.86 17.06 -5.30
CA PHE A 581 -9.58 18.44 -4.93
C PHE A 581 -10.85 19.20 -4.55
N PHE A 582 -11.87 19.11 -5.40
CA PHE A 582 -13.14 19.80 -5.21
C PHE A 582 -13.84 19.39 -3.92
N ARG A 583 -13.84 18.08 -3.59
CA ARG A 583 -14.40 17.58 -2.33
C ARG A 583 -13.69 18.17 -1.12
N VAL A 584 -12.36 18.14 -1.11
CA VAL A 584 -11.55 18.59 0.03
C VAL A 584 -11.66 20.11 0.20
N MET A 585 -11.60 20.88 -0.89
CA MET A 585 -11.80 22.34 -0.84
C MET A 585 -13.18 22.73 -0.30
N MET A 586 -14.26 22.08 -0.78
CA MET A 586 -15.62 22.34 -0.30
C MET A 586 -15.81 21.96 1.17
N ALA A 587 -15.23 20.83 1.60
CA ALA A 587 -15.28 20.40 2.99
C ALA A 587 -14.51 21.34 3.92
N GLN A 588 -13.31 21.75 3.52
CA GLN A 588 -12.49 22.63 4.34
C GLN A 588 -13.01 24.07 4.37
N LEU A 589 -13.62 24.55 3.28
CA LEU A 589 -14.33 25.82 3.28
C LEU A 589 -15.48 25.82 4.30
N GLU A 590 -16.24 24.73 4.34
CA GLU A 590 -17.34 24.53 5.29
C GLU A 590 -16.86 24.49 6.75
N SER A 591 -15.77 23.77 7.02
CA SER A 591 -15.13 23.75 8.33
C SER A 591 -14.62 25.14 8.75
N SER A 592 -13.98 25.85 7.81
CA SER A 592 -13.45 27.20 8.03
C SER A 592 -14.53 28.19 8.40
N VAL A 593 -15.68 28.19 7.71
CA VAL A 593 -16.77 29.12 8.05
C VAL A 593 -17.44 28.81 9.38
N LYS A 594 -17.47 27.54 9.80
CA LYS A 594 -17.95 27.15 11.14
C LYS A 594 -17.07 27.66 12.27
N SER A 595 -15.78 27.89 11.99
CA SER A 595 -14.82 28.43 12.97
C SER A 595 -14.98 29.94 13.17
N ILE A 596 -15.67 30.65 12.27
CA ILE A 596 -15.92 32.10 12.39
C ILE A 596 -16.98 32.31 13.48
N PRO A 597 -16.66 33.01 14.60
CA PRO A 597 -17.64 33.22 15.66
C PRO A 597 -18.82 34.07 15.19
N ALA A 598 -20.02 33.75 15.67
CA ALA A 598 -21.20 34.58 15.41
C ALA A 598 -20.99 36.02 15.91
N GLY A 599 -21.66 36.97 15.24
CA GLY A 599 -21.66 38.37 15.67
C GLY A 599 -22.37 38.53 17.01
N LYS A 600 -21.76 39.28 17.94
CA LYS A 600 -22.37 39.67 19.22
C LYS A 600 -22.57 41.18 19.27
N PRO A 601 -23.60 41.68 19.97
CA PRO A 601 -23.85 43.12 20.11
C PRO A 601 -22.72 43.84 20.88
N SER A 602 -21.93 43.11 21.69
CA SER A 602 -20.77 43.62 22.41
C SER A 602 -19.48 43.68 21.58
N ASP A 603 -19.48 43.19 20.35
CA ASP A 603 -18.26 43.19 19.51
C ASP A 603 -17.87 44.61 19.11
N SER A 604 -16.57 44.94 19.21
CA SER A 604 -16.05 46.22 18.72
C SER A 604 -16.18 46.35 17.20
N ASN A 605 -16.10 47.57 16.68
CA ASN A 605 -16.22 47.81 15.23
C ASN A 605 -15.12 47.08 14.43
N GLU A 606 -13.90 47.03 14.96
CA GLU A 606 -12.76 46.34 14.34
C GLU A 606 -13.00 44.83 14.23
N VAL A 607 -13.48 44.20 15.31
CA VAL A 607 -13.80 42.76 15.34
C VAL A 607 -14.95 42.43 14.39
N GLN A 608 -15.96 43.29 14.29
CA GLN A 608 -17.05 43.12 13.33
C GLN A 608 -16.56 43.19 11.89
N LEU A 609 -15.71 44.18 11.57
CA LEU A 609 -15.12 44.35 10.24
C LEU A 609 -14.21 43.16 9.88
N GLU A 610 -13.38 42.68 10.80
CA GLU A 610 -12.53 41.51 10.58
C GLU A 610 -13.36 40.26 10.27
N LYS A 611 -14.42 39.99 11.05
CA LYS A 611 -15.35 38.89 10.78
C LYS A 611 -16.04 39.05 9.43
N LEU A 612 -16.45 40.27 9.06
CA LEU A 612 -17.10 40.57 7.79
C LEU A 612 -16.15 40.34 6.60
N LEU A 613 -14.88 40.72 6.72
CA LEU A 613 -13.85 40.46 5.71
C LEU A 613 -13.63 38.95 5.53
N ARG A 614 -13.52 38.18 6.62
CA ARG A 614 -13.41 36.72 6.55
C ARG A 614 -14.60 36.09 5.85
N TRP A 615 -15.82 36.53 6.16
CA TRP A 615 -17.03 36.07 5.46
C TRP A 615 -17.08 36.46 3.99
N ASN A 616 -16.62 37.65 3.63
CA ASN A 616 -16.53 38.09 2.23
C ASN A 616 -15.61 37.17 1.41
N ILE A 617 -14.43 36.85 1.93
CA ILE A 617 -13.50 35.92 1.28
C ILE A 617 -14.13 34.53 1.17
N ALA A 618 -14.76 34.03 2.24
CA ALA A 618 -15.41 32.72 2.22
C ALA A 618 -16.55 32.63 1.19
N VAL A 619 -17.39 33.68 1.09
CA VAL A 619 -18.47 33.76 0.10
C VAL A 619 -17.93 33.90 -1.32
N ARG A 620 -16.83 34.63 -1.53
CA ARG A 620 -16.13 34.70 -2.83
C ARG A 620 -15.61 33.33 -3.25
N ASN A 621 -14.89 32.64 -2.37
CA ASN A 621 -14.40 31.29 -2.64
C ASN A 621 -15.53 30.31 -2.92
N PHE A 622 -16.61 30.37 -2.13
CA PHE A 622 -17.80 29.58 -2.36
C PHE A 622 -18.40 29.86 -3.75
N HIS A 623 -18.47 31.12 -4.15
CA HIS A 623 -18.97 31.52 -5.46
C HIS A 623 -18.12 30.97 -6.60
N ILE A 624 -16.79 31.08 -6.49
CA ILE A 624 -15.85 30.52 -7.47
C ILE A 624 -16.08 29.01 -7.59
N LEU A 625 -16.03 28.27 -6.47
CA LEU A 625 -16.19 26.81 -6.44
C LEU A 625 -17.54 26.36 -7.01
N ILE A 626 -18.64 27.01 -6.67
CA ILE A 626 -19.97 26.67 -7.21
C ILE A 626 -20.06 26.92 -8.73
N ASN A 627 -19.36 27.93 -9.26
CA ASN A 627 -19.33 28.17 -10.70
C ASN A 627 -18.45 27.18 -11.47
N LEU A 628 -17.49 26.51 -10.84
CA LEU A 628 -16.67 25.49 -11.50
C LEU A 628 -17.52 24.33 -12.06
N VAL A 629 -18.71 24.10 -11.50
CA VAL A 629 -19.67 23.10 -11.99
C VAL A 629 -20.08 23.35 -13.44
N LYS A 630 -20.05 24.60 -13.92
CA LYS A 630 -20.34 24.93 -15.32
C LYS A 630 -19.32 24.35 -16.30
N VAL A 631 -18.11 24.07 -15.81
CA VAL A 631 -17.01 23.50 -16.59
C VAL A 631 -16.82 22.01 -16.27
N PHE A 632 -17.07 21.62 -15.02
CA PHE A 632 -16.93 20.25 -14.52
C PHE A 632 -18.28 19.75 -13.99
N ASP A 633 -19.09 19.15 -14.86
CA ASP A 633 -20.48 18.76 -14.59
C ASP A 633 -20.65 17.29 -14.16
N SER A 634 -19.53 16.60 -13.87
CA SER A 634 -19.56 15.20 -13.47
C SER A 634 -20.42 14.94 -12.22
N ARG A 635 -21.08 13.78 -12.17
CA ARG A 635 -21.96 13.35 -11.07
C ARG A 635 -21.33 13.55 -9.66
N PRO A 636 -20.06 13.18 -9.40
CA PRO A 636 -19.44 13.41 -8.09
C PRO A 636 -19.36 14.88 -7.70
N VAL A 637 -19.06 15.77 -8.65
CA VAL A 637 -18.96 17.22 -8.43
C VAL A 637 -20.32 17.80 -8.07
N LEU A 638 -21.37 17.44 -8.83
CA LEU A 638 -22.76 17.83 -8.52
C LEU A 638 -23.17 17.39 -7.12
N SER A 639 -22.89 16.14 -6.74
CA SER A 639 -23.20 15.60 -5.40
C SER A 639 -22.52 16.40 -4.29
N ILE A 640 -21.23 16.73 -4.47
CA ILE A 640 -20.45 17.53 -3.52
C ILE A 640 -21.08 18.92 -3.36
N CYS A 641 -21.41 19.61 -4.46
CA CYS A 641 -22.05 20.92 -4.41
C CYS A 641 -23.41 20.90 -3.68
N LEU A 642 -24.26 19.91 -3.95
CA LEU A 642 -25.56 19.83 -3.28
C LEU A 642 -25.40 19.59 -1.77
N LYS A 643 -24.46 18.73 -1.37
CA LYS A 643 -24.18 18.43 0.03
C LYS A 643 -23.54 19.63 0.75
N TYR A 644 -22.37 20.08 0.31
CA TYR A 644 -21.61 21.12 0.99
C TYR A 644 -22.17 22.52 0.76
N GLY A 645 -22.85 22.76 -0.38
CA GLY A 645 -23.59 24.00 -0.59
C GLY A 645 -24.71 24.18 0.43
N ARG A 646 -25.43 23.10 0.77
CA ARG A 646 -26.42 23.14 1.85
C ARG A 646 -25.78 23.48 3.19
N LEU A 647 -24.72 22.76 3.55
CA LEU A 647 -24.02 22.96 4.83
C LEU A 647 -23.45 24.38 4.96
N PHE A 648 -22.90 24.94 3.88
CA PHE A 648 -22.41 26.31 3.84
C PHE A 648 -23.54 27.33 4.07
N VAL A 649 -24.69 27.17 3.38
CA VAL A 649 -25.85 28.07 3.56
C VAL A 649 -26.41 27.98 4.98
N GLU A 650 -26.49 26.77 5.54
CA GLU A 650 -26.91 26.55 6.94
C GLU A 650 -25.94 27.25 7.92
N ALA A 651 -24.62 27.14 7.71
CA ALA A 651 -23.62 27.82 8.52
C ALA A 651 -23.74 29.36 8.40
N PHE A 652 -23.93 29.87 7.19
CA PHE A 652 -24.13 31.30 6.93
C PHE A 652 -25.38 31.84 7.66
N LEU A 653 -26.50 31.13 7.56
CA LEU A 653 -27.75 31.46 8.26
C LEU A 653 -27.55 31.53 9.77
N LYS A 654 -26.77 30.63 10.35
CA LYS A 654 -26.55 30.53 11.79
C LYS A 654 -25.52 31.54 12.32
N LEU A 655 -24.44 31.77 11.57
CA LEU A 655 -23.25 32.48 12.06
C LEU A 655 -23.07 33.86 11.43
N ALA A 656 -23.34 34.01 10.13
CA ALA A 656 -23.17 35.28 9.43
C ALA A 656 -24.37 36.20 9.63
N MET A 657 -25.60 35.70 9.53
CA MET A 657 -26.80 36.56 9.63
C MET A 657 -26.87 37.40 10.92
N PRO A 658 -26.54 36.88 12.13
CA PRO A 658 -26.46 37.72 13.32
C PRO A 658 -25.42 38.83 13.21
N LEU A 659 -24.26 38.56 12.63
CA LEU A 659 -23.23 39.59 12.38
C LEU A 659 -23.77 40.67 11.44
N LEU A 660 -24.43 40.26 10.34
CA LEU A 660 -24.96 41.21 9.37
C LEU A 660 -26.02 42.12 9.98
N ASP A 661 -26.90 41.63 10.87
CA ASP A 661 -27.91 42.48 11.53
C ASP A 661 -27.29 43.67 12.29
N TYR A 662 -26.14 43.45 12.95
CA TYR A 662 -25.44 44.49 13.71
C TYR A 662 -24.58 45.39 12.82
N SER A 663 -23.91 44.81 11.82
CA SER A 663 -22.96 45.54 10.97
C SER A 663 -23.63 46.31 9.83
N PHE A 664 -24.86 46.01 9.45
CA PHE A 664 -25.54 46.61 8.29
C PHE A 664 -25.64 48.14 8.35
N LYS A 665 -25.86 48.72 9.53
CA LYS A 665 -25.99 50.18 9.69
C LYS A 665 -24.67 50.91 9.45
N ARG A 666 -23.52 50.25 9.66
CA ARG A 666 -22.18 50.86 9.60
C ARG A 666 -21.42 50.49 8.33
N HIS A 667 -21.54 49.24 7.89
CA HIS A 667 -20.83 48.65 6.75
C HIS A 667 -21.80 48.24 5.64
N ARG A 668 -22.71 49.15 5.26
CA ARG A 668 -23.85 48.85 4.38
C ARG A 668 -23.42 48.28 3.03
N ASP A 669 -22.40 48.86 2.40
CA ASP A 669 -21.95 48.46 1.06
C ASP A 669 -21.27 47.09 1.08
N ASP A 670 -20.44 46.81 2.09
CA ASP A 670 -19.78 45.51 2.27
C ASP A 670 -20.81 44.40 2.49
N VAL A 671 -21.84 44.65 3.32
CA VAL A 671 -22.91 43.68 3.56
C VAL A 671 -23.74 43.45 2.29
N GLN A 672 -24.05 44.50 1.52
CA GLN A 672 -24.77 44.35 0.26
C GLN A 672 -23.96 43.58 -0.78
N SER A 673 -22.67 43.86 -0.91
CA SER A 673 -21.76 43.15 -1.83
C SER A 673 -21.69 41.66 -1.49
N LEU A 674 -21.53 41.35 -0.21
CA LEU A 674 -21.52 39.99 0.31
C LEU A 674 -22.82 39.24 -0.01
N LEU A 675 -23.98 39.86 0.26
CA LEU A 675 -25.29 39.26 -0.01
C LEU A 675 -25.54 39.07 -1.51
N LYS A 676 -25.15 40.03 -2.36
CA LYS A 676 -25.26 39.92 -3.83
C LYS A 676 -24.43 38.75 -4.35
N THR A 677 -23.20 38.60 -3.87
CA THR A 677 -22.31 37.50 -4.27
C THR A 677 -22.89 36.14 -3.86
N LEU A 678 -23.36 36.03 -2.62
CA LEU A 678 -24.00 34.80 -2.15
C LEU A 678 -25.29 34.50 -2.94
N GLN A 679 -26.06 35.53 -3.29
CA GLN A 679 -27.28 35.37 -4.09
C GLN A 679 -26.99 34.70 -5.43
N LEU A 680 -25.91 35.09 -6.13
CA LEU A 680 -25.51 34.46 -7.39
C LEU A 680 -25.22 32.95 -7.20
N SER A 681 -24.52 32.60 -6.12
CA SER A 681 -24.22 31.19 -5.78
C SER A 681 -25.48 30.40 -5.44
N THR A 682 -26.43 30.99 -4.70
CA THR A 682 -27.71 30.34 -4.37
C THR A 682 -28.59 30.10 -5.60
N ARG A 683 -28.57 31.01 -6.60
CA ARG A 683 -29.25 30.82 -7.89
C ARG A 683 -28.66 29.63 -8.65
N GLN A 684 -27.33 29.51 -8.68
CA GLN A 684 -26.66 28.38 -9.31
C GLN A 684 -27.01 27.05 -8.60
N LEU A 685 -27.08 27.03 -7.26
CA LEU A 685 -27.52 25.84 -6.52
C LEU A 685 -28.98 25.46 -6.83
N HIS A 686 -29.88 26.45 -6.97
CA HIS A 686 -31.25 26.19 -7.41
C HIS A 686 -31.30 25.57 -8.80
N HIS A 687 -30.49 26.07 -9.72
CA HIS A 687 -30.35 25.53 -11.05
C HIS A 687 -29.87 24.06 -11.04
N MET A 688 -28.84 23.75 -10.24
CA MET A 688 -28.35 22.38 -10.04
C MET A 688 -29.39 21.44 -9.44
N CYS A 689 -30.24 21.94 -8.53
CA CYS A 689 -31.38 21.20 -8.00
C CYS A 689 -32.41 20.86 -9.08
N GLY A 690 -32.64 21.78 -10.04
CA GLY A 690 -33.51 21.55 -11.19
C GLY A 690 -32.95 20.46 -12.10
N HIS A 691 -31.68 20.62 -12.52
CA HIS A 691 -30.95 19.66 -13.34
C HIS A 691 -30.98 18.24 -12.75
N SER A 692 -30.69 18.11 -11.45
CA SER A 692 -30.68 16.80 -10.76
C SER A 692 -32.03 16.09 -10.77
N LYS A 693 -33.14 16.86 -10.68
CA LYS A 693 -34.50 16.32 -10.75
C LYS A 693 -34.88 15.88 -12.16
N ILE A 694 -34.49 16.65 -13.17
CA ILE A 694 -34.78 16.35 -14.59
C ILE A 694 -34.07 15.07 -15.02
N HIS A 695 -32.80 14.90 -14.61
CA HIS A 695 -32.00 13.72 -14.94
C HIS A 695 -32.33 12.46 -14.11
N GLN A 696 -33.27 12.54 -13.16
CA GLN A 696 -33.75 11.42 -12.32
C GLN A 696 -32.63 10.62 -11.60
N ASP A 697 -31.50 11.25 -11.28
CA ASP A 697 -30.45 10.60 -10.50
C ASP A 697 -30.89 10.51 -9.04
N ILE A 698 -31.22 9.30 -8.60
CA ILE A 698 -31.71 9.01 -7.23
C ILE A 698 -30.72 9.52 -6.18
N GLY A 699 -29.40 9.37 -6.41
CA GLY A 699 -28.36 9.79 -5.48
C GLY A 699 -28.29 11.30 -5.30
N LEU A 700 -28.47 12.06 -6.39
CA LEU A 700 -28.48 13.52 -6.35
C LEU A 700 -29.80 14.08 -5.83
N THR A 701 -30.92 13.45 -6.21
CA THR A 701 -32.28 13.87 -5.85
C THR A 701 -32.50 13.86 -4.33
N ASN A 702 -31.85 12.94 -3.60
CA ASN A 702 -31.90 12.87 -2.13
C ASN A 702 -31.40 14.14 -1.43
N HIS A 703 -30.47 14.88 -2.03
CA HIS A 703 -29.94 16.12 -1.45
C HIS A 703 -30.83 17.35 -1.69
N VAL A 704 -31.71 17.29 -2.69
CA VAL A 704 -32.45 18.46 -3.19
C VAL A 704 -33.47 19.04 -2.19
N PRO A 705 -34.31 18.24 -1.49
CA PRO A 705 -35.34 18.80 -0.60
C PRO A 705 -34.77 19.66 0.53
N LEU A 706 -33.74 19.15 1.22
CA LEU A 706 -33.11 19.85 2.34
C LEU A 706 -32.36 21.11 1.86
N LEU A 707 -31.67 21.04 0.71
CA LEU A 707 -31.02 22.21 0.15
C LEU A 707 -32.03 23.31 -0.23
N LYS A 708 -33.13 22.96 -0.92
CA LYS A 708 -34.18 23.94 -1.27
C LYS A 708 -34.74 24.64 -0.03
N LYS A 709 -35.02 23.89 1.04
CA LYS A 709 -35.46 24.45 2.32
C LYS A 709 -34.46 25.48 2.87
N SER A 710 -33.16 25.17 2.90
CA SER A 710 -32.13 26.08 3.39
C SER A 710 -32.01 27.34 2.51
N LEU A 711 -32.16 27.21 1.18
CA LEU A 711 -32.15 28.35 0.26
C LEU A 711 -33.38 29.26 0.45
N GLU A 712 -34.56 28.68 0.64
CA GLU A 712 -35.78 29.45 0.95
C GLU A 712 -35.66 30.20 2.28
N GLN A 713 -35.15 29.54 3.33
CA GLN A 713 -34.88 30.17 4.62
C GLN A 713 -33.91 31.34 4.51
N PHE A 714 -32.86 31.20 3.70
CA PHE A 714 -31.94 32.30 3.38
C PHE A 714 -32.66 33.50 2.77
N VAL A 715 -33.48 33.28 1.73
CA VAL A 715 -34.22 34.38 1.09
C VAL A 715 -35.15 35.08 2.08
N TYR A 716 -35.91 34.35 2.89
CA TYR A 716 -36.79 34.94 3.90
C TYR A 716 -36.02 35.72 4.96
N ARG A 717 -34.89 35.19 5.43
CA ARG A 717 -34.07 35.83 6.46
C ARG A 717 -33.41 37.11 5.98
N VAL A 718 -32.94 37.16 4.73
CA VAL A 718 -32.41 38.38 4.11
C VAL A 718 -33.51 39.44 3.92
N LYS A 719 -34.71 39.05 3.47
CA LYS A 719 -35.86 39.97 3.37
C LYS A 719 -36.21 40.60 4.71
N ALA A 720 -36.29 39.79 5.78
CA ALA A 720 -36.59 40.29 7.13
C ALA A 720 -35.55 41.30 7.61
N MET A 721 -34.26 41.03 7.35
CA MET A 721 -33.15 41.89 7.74
C MET A 721 -33.17 43.25 7.01
N LEU A 722 -33.46 43.25 5.71
CA LEU A 722 -33.56 44.47 4.90
C LEU A 722 -34.79 45.31 5.26
N ALA A 723 -35.91 44.65 5.57
CA ALA A 723 -37.13 45.32 6.04
C ALA A 723 -36.89 46.01 7.39
N PHE A 724 -36.21 45.34 8.32
CA PHE A 724 -35.85 45.91 9.63
C PHE A 724 -34.92 47.13 9.52
N ASN A 725 -34.07 47.19 8.50
CA ASN A 725 -33.14 48.30 8.27
C ASN A 725 -33.64 49.34 7.24
N HIS A 726 -34.93 49.32 6.87
CA HIS A 726 -35.54 50.24 5.90
C HIS A 726 -34.80 50.31 4.54
N CYS A 727 -34.17 49.22 4.09
CA CYS A 727 -33.35 49.15 2.88
C CYS A 727 -33.89 48.14 1.86
N GLN A 728 -35.21 48.10 1.67
CA GLN A 728 -35.88 47.13 0.79
C GLN A 728 -35.49 47.26 -0.69
N GLU A 729 -35.12 48.46 -1.13
CA GLU A 729 -34.72 48.74 -2.53
C GLU A 729 -33.29 48.26 -2.88
N ALA A 730 -32.46 47.92 -1.89
CA ALA A 730 -31.05 47.58 -2.11
C ALA A 730 -30.82 46.13 -2.60
N PHE A 731 -31.82 45.26 -2.50
CA PHE A 731 -31.70 43.84 -2.82
C PHE A 731 -32.88 43.35 -3.64
N TRP A 732 -32.68 43.17 -4.94
CA TRP A 732 -33.71 42.65 -5.83
C TRP A 732 -33.77 41.11 -5.73
N VAL A 733 -34.76 40.61 -4.98
CA VAL A 733 -35.11 39.19 -4.97
C VAL A 733 -35.96 38.89 -6.19
N GLY A 734 -35.31 38.48 -7.28
CA GLY A 734 -36.01 37.93 -8.43
C GLY A 734 -36.88 36.75 -8.00
N ILE A 735 -38.18 36.85 -8.28
CA ILE A 735 -39.12 35.74 -8.17
C ILE A 735 -38.58 34.61 -9.05
N LEU A 736 -38.34 33.43 -8.47
CA LEU A 736 -37.90 32.23 -9.19
C LEU A 736 -38.92 31.89 -10.29
N LYS A 737 -38.70 32.37 -11.52
CA LYS A 737 -39.28 31.78 -12.72
C LYS A 737 -38.34 30.67 -13.16
N ASN A 738 -38.83 29.43 -13.18
CA ASN A 738 -38.18 28.31 -13.85
C ASN A 738 -37.92 28.74 -15.30
N ARG A 739 -36.66 28.97 -15.64
CA ARG A 739 -36.25 29.19 -17.03
C ARG A 739 -35.45 27.95 -17.41
N ASP A 740 -36.04 27.14 -18.27
CA ASP A 740 -35.45 25.94 -18.83
C ASP A 740 -34.16 26.31 -19.58
N LEU A 741 -33.13 25.46 -19.45
CA LEU A 741 -31.89 25.60 -20.20
C LEU A 741 -32.14 25.21 -21.66
N GLN A 742 -31.81 26.12 -22.58
CA GLN A 742 -31.27 25.78 -23.89
C GLN A 742 -29.75 25.96 -23.85
#